data_AF-A0A1J5N0E2-F1
#
_entry.id   AF-A0A1J5N0E2-F1
#
_cell.length_a   1.000
_cell.length_b   1.000
_cell.length_c   1.000
_cell.angle_alpha   90.00
_cell.angle_beta   90.00
_cell.angle_gamma   90.00
#
_symmetry.space_group_name_H-M   'P 1'
#
loop_
_entity.id
_entity.type
_entity.pdbx_description
1 polymer ?
#
loop_
_entity_poly.entity_id
_entity_poly.type
_entity_poly.pdbx_seq_one_letter_code
_entity_poly.pdbx_strand_id
1 'polypeptide(L)'
;MGHDAQAIDRAVRAAMNGDENAARALPDKAGLGDVILNWCQANSLWPLFFGLSCCFVEQATVFTGLYDIARFGAEVLRGSPRQADLLVVSGTVFKKAAPMVKRVYEQMPRPKWVISMGSCANTGGMYDVYSVVQGVDQIIPVDVYVTGCPPRPEALLHGLITLQDMIRQKSRPLRPVLNLDGGHLGGRDDILVPGVTKDRDTRGPGMAGIPARGTSVTPPVFAGSRSDEMWTPPAPKLSFTPAHDALREALAARFGEPSAWHETVVDMPTVTVPAQRLVEVLDFLKHEAPIRFERLEDITAVDETARKVRPEHDFTAIYTLTSLSSVEYLRVRVPVGADLELPSATPVWPSANWYECEIWDLFGIRFTGHPGLRRLIMPEEWQGHPLRKGDPQRATEMAPYLAEDARREQPEDAVRLLEKAHAAPPARREFVLNIGPHHYSTHGLVRFILELYGEEIVDMTTDIGYHHRGVEKIAEHQSWHQFIPYTDRLDYLSGAANNLTYLLAVEKLCGVAVPQRAQCVRVMLAEFYRLSNHLLWLGTMVQDLGMITPVFHTFREREQILDIMEAITGARLHPAWLRIGGLAMDLPDGWDKLVRDFVTIFPKRVAGYRRMITGNPIVRARVKGIGRLSLENAVDHGISGANLRACGSTRDLRKVAPYSGYEQYDFDIPTRDGGDCLARFEVRFEEMVQSNRIIAQCLEWMPSGRFMADDYRYCIPDKRDTLRDIESLIHHFINATRGPKVPAGEAYAATEAPRGEQGFYVVSDGGNMPYRLHMRSPGYASVQALPLMTIGHTIADFIAIMGSLDYIAPDLDR
;
A
#
# COMPACT_ATOMS: atom_id res chain seq x y z
N MET A 1 41.32 -5.28 9.08
CA MET A 1 41.38 -5.91 7.74
C MET A 1 41.42 -4.88 6.58
N GLY A 2 41.70 -3.58 6.82
CA GLY A 2 41.70 -2.55 5.76
C GLY A 2 43.03 -2.33 5.02
N HIS A 3 44.08 -3.11 5.32
CA HIS A 3 45.42 -2.86 4.77
C HIS A 3 45.65 -3.42 3.35
N ASP A 4 44.80 -4.35 2.87
CA ASP A 4 45.04 -5.07 1.60
C ASP A 4 44.37 -4.38 0.38
N ALA A 5 43.16 -3.84 0.55
CA ALA A 5 42.44 -3.17 -0.53
C ALA A 5 43.13 -1.88 -1.03
N GLN A 6 43.75 -1.10 -0.13
CA GLN A 6 44.52 0.09 -0.51
C GLN A 6 45.87 -0.26 -1.16
N ALA A 7 46.42 -1.44 -0.87
CA ALA A 7 47.64 -1.91 -1.53
C ALA A 7 47.34 -2.32 -2.98
N ILE A 8 46.23 -3.03 -3.20
CA ILE A 8 45.74 -3.39 -4.54
C ILE A 8 45.36 -2.14 -5.34
N ASP A 9 44.64 -1.17 -4.76
CA ASP A 9 44.29 0.08 -5.47
C ASP A 9 45.54 0.88 -5.88
N ARG A 10 46.55 0.98 -5.00
CA ARG A 10 47.83 1.61 -5.34
C ARG A 10 48.60 0.83 -6.41
N ALA A 11 48.64 -0.50 -6.32
CA ALA A 11 49.33 -1.35 -7.28
C ALA A 11 48.67 -1.31 -8.68
N VAL A 12 47.33 -1.33 -8.75
CA VAL A 12 46.59 -1.20 -10.00
C VAL A 12 46.76 0.19 -10.61
N ARG A 13 46.66 1.27 -9.82
CA ARG A 13 46.90 2.64 -10.31
C ARG A 13 48.34 2.83 -10.79
N ALA A 14 49.33 2.27 -10.08
CA ALA A 14 50.74 2.31 -10.48
C ALA A 14 50.97 1.52 -11.78
N ALA A 15 50.36 0.33 -11.92
CA ALA A 15 50.42 -0.46 -13.14
C ALA A 15 49.74 0.25 -14.34
N MET A 16 48.58 0.89 -14.13
CA MET A 16 47.91 1.70 -15.17
C MET A 16 48.74 2.92 -15.60
N ASN A 17 49.57 3.47 -14.71
CA ASN A 17 50.48 4.57 -14.98
C ASN A 17 51.83 4.13 -15.57
N GLY A 18 51.99 2.85 -15.93
CA GLY A 18 53.20 2.34 -16.60
C GLY A 18 54.34 1.90 -15.68
N ASP A 19 54.09 1.73 -14.38
CA ASP A 19 55.10 1.20 -13.45
C ASP A 19 55.19 -0.34 -13.52
N GLU A 20 56.17 -0.84 -14.28
CA GLU A 20 56.40 -2.27 -14.48
C GLU A 20 56.75 -3.03 -13.18
N ASN A 21 57.25 -2.34 -12.14
CA ASN A 21 57.60 -2.99 -10.87
C ASN A 21 56.38 -3.28 -10.01
N ALA A 22 55.34 -2.43 -10.07
CA ALA A 22 54.06 -2.67 -9.39
C ALA A 22 53.29 -3.85 -10.02
N ALA A 23 53.43 -4.04 -11.35
CA ALA A 23 52.81 -5.16 -12.08
C ALA A 23 53.38 -6.54 -11.68
N ARG A 24 54.63 -6.60 -11.20
CA ARG A 24 55.29 -7.85 -10.75
C ARG A 24 54.88 -8.31 -9.35
N ALA A 25 54.27 -7.45 -8.55
CA ALA A 25 53.75 -7.78 -7.21
C ALA A 25 52.35 -8.42 -7.24
N LEU A 26 51.74 -8.50 -8.43
CA LEU A 26 50.41 -9.05 -8.66
C LEU A 26 50.50 -10.52 -9.12
N PRO A 27 49.51 -11.37 -8.81
CA PRO A 27 49.49 -12.79 -9.20
C PRO A 27 49.55 -12.98 -10.72
N ASP A 28 49.86 -14.21 -11.20
CA ASP A 28 50.03 -14.64 -12.61
C ASP A 28 49.20 -13.87 -13.65
N LYS A 29 49.59 -13.84 -14.94
CA LYS A 29 48.89 -13.05 -16.00
C LYS A 29 47.34 -13.16 -16.01
N ALA A 30 46.78 -14.33 -15.71
CA ALA A 30 45.33 -14.51 -15.54
C ALA A 30 44.79 -13.88 -14.23
N GLY A 31 45.53 -13.96 -13.14
CA GLY A 31 45.25 -13.28 -11.88
C GLY A 31 45.35 -11.75 -11.96
N LEU A 32 46.33 -11.20 -12.69
CA LEU A 32 46.42 -9.75 -12.92
C LEU A 32 45.21 -9.22 -13.69
N GLY A 33 44.77 -9.94 -14.73
CA GLY A 33 43.57 -9.57 -15.49
C GLY A 33 42.28 -9.67 -14.67
N ASP A 34 42.15 -10.71 -13.82
CA ASP A 34 41.04 -10.83 -12.87
C ASP A 34 41.05 -9.67 -11.87
N VAL A 35 42.21 -9.27 -11.33
CA VAL A 35 42.35 -8.15 -10.40
C VAL A 35 41.92 -6.82 -11.03
N ILE A 36 42.36 -6.54 -12.27
CA ILE A 36 42.00 -5.30 -12.97
C ILE A 36 40.50 -5.29 -13.29
N LEU A 37 39.94 -6.39 -13.80
CA LEU A 37 38.51 -6.48 -14.11
C LEU A 37 37.65 -6.33 -12.86
N ASN A 38 38.02 -6.99 -11.76
CA ASN A 38 37.31 -6.85 -10.48
C ASN A 38 37.41 -5.42 -9.93
N TRP A 39 38.55 -4.76 -10.09
CA TRP A 39 38.69 -3.34 -9.71
C TRP A 39 37.76 -2.45 -10.53
N CYS A 40 37.70 -2.63 -11.85
CA CYS A 40 36.79 -1.87 -12.71
C CYS A 40 35.32 -2.13 -12.35
N GLN A 41 34.93 -3.40 -12.20
CA GLN A 41 33.55 -3.80 -11.88
C GLN A 41 33.11 -3.29 -10.51
N ALA A 42 33.95 -3.43 -9.48
CA ALA A 42 33.59 -2.99 -8.14
C ALA A 42 33.43 -1.46 -8.04
N ASN A 43 34.10 -0.66 -8.87
CA ASN A 43 34.03 0.80 -8.81
C ASN A 43 33.09 1.42 -9.87
N SER A 44 32.39 0.62 -10.66
CA SER A 44 31.44 1.09 -11.69
C SER A 44 30.26 0.14 -11.82
N LEU A 45 29.45 0.06 -10.76
CA LEU A 45 28.21 -0.73 -10.75
C LEU A 45 27.07 0.13 -11.30
N TRP A 46 26.29 -0.41 -12.23
CA TRP A 46 25.17 0.26 -12.91
C TRP A 46 23.86 -0.39 -12.44
N PRO A 47 23.30 0.11 -11.33
CA PRO A 47 22.12 -0.50 -10.76
C PRO A 47 20.85 -0.28 -11.59
N LEU A 48 20.06 -1.34 -11.67
CA LEU A 48 18.64 -1.36 -12.02
C LEU A 48 17.84 -1.65 -10.76
N PHE A 49 16.85 -0.81 -10.48
CA PHE A 49 15.98 -1.00 -9.33
C PHE A 49 14.68 -1.66 -9.71
N PHE A 50 14.40 -2.76 -9.04
CA PHE A 50 13.09 -3.37 -9.04
C PHE A 50 12.41 -3.01 -7.71
N GLY A 51 11.85 -1.81 -7.67
CA GLY A 51 11.14 -1.29 -6.51
C GLY A 51 9.76 -1.94 -6.37
N LEU A 52 9.55 -2.63 -5.26
CA LEU A 52 8.35 -3.44 -5.02
C LEU A 52 7.49 -2.92 -3.88
N SER A 53 7.95 -2.01 -3.02
CA SER A 53 7.17 -1.48 -1.88
C SER A 53 7.91 -0.33 -1.17
N CYS A 54 7.61 -0.10 0.11
CA CYS A 54 8.23 0.89 1.01
C CYS A 54 9.77 0.93 0.97
N CYS A 55 10.44 -0.21 0.78
CA CYS A 55 11.90 -0.28 0.69
C CYS A 55 12.45 0.53 -0.50
N PHE A 56 11.67 0.68 -1.58
CA PHE A 56 12.04 1.50 -2.72
C PHE A 56 12.12 2.99 -2.37
N VAL A 57 11.28 3.48 -1.46
CA VAL A 57 11.32 4.89 -1.05
C VAL A 57 12.58 5.19 -0.26
N GLU A 58 12.97 4.32 0.66
CA GLU A 58 14.26 4.41 1.38
C GLU A 58 15.46 4.11 0.47
N GLN A 59 15.27 3.39 -0.63
CA GLN A 59 16.28 3.27 -1.66
C GLN A 59 16.41 4.57 -2.47
N ALA A 60 15.30 5.26 -2.77
CA ALA A 60 15.33 6.51 -3.52
C ALA A 60 16.05 7.64 -2.76
N THR A 61 15.98 7.65 -1.42
CA THR A 61 16.70 8.63 -0.60
C THR A 61 18.21 8.48 -0.72
N VAL A 62 18.73 7.30 -1.06
CA VAL A 62 20.17 7.04 -1.27
C VAL A 62 20.77 7.87 -2.42
N PHE A 63 19.96 8.33 -3.38
CA PHE A 63 20.40 9.24 -4.47
C PHE A 63 20.47 10.70 -4.05
N THR A 64 19.92 11.05 -2.90
CA THR A 64 19.94 12.42 -2.44
C THR A 64 21.34 12.79 -1.97
N GLY A 65 21.68 14.07 -2.03
CA GLY A 65 22.99 14.56 -1.63
C GLY A 65 23.35 14.33 -0.15
N LEU A 66 22.40 13.86 0.67
CA LEU A 66 22.67 13.48 2.07
C LEU A 66 23.44 12.15 2.16
N TYR A 67 23.05 11.16 1.36
CA TYR A 67 23.61 9.80 1.40
C TYR A 67 24.61 9.53 0.27
N ASP A 68 24.47 10.20 -0.88
CA ASP A 68 25.47 10.32 -1.95
C ASP A 68 26.08 8.99 -2.43
N ILE A 69 25.24 8.13 -3.01
CA ILE A 69 25.68 6.84 -3.60
C ILE A 69 26.73 6.98 -4.70
N ALA A 70 26.85 8.17 -5.31
CA ALA A 70 27.85 8.45 -6.35
C ALA A 70 29.28 8.20 -5.87
N ARG A 71 29.56 8.42 -4.58
CA ARG A 71 30.88 8.14 -3.97
C ARG A 71 31.33 6.70 -4.10
N PHE A 72 30.39 5.77 -4.29
CA PHE A 72 30.64 4.35 -4.44
C PHE A 72 30.63 3.89 -5.90
N GLY A 73 30.57 4.79 -6.88
CA GLY A 73 30.57 4.42 -8.30
C GLY A 73 29.28 3.72 -8.74
N ALA A 74 28.16 3.99 -8.06
CA ALA A 74 26.85 3.39 -8.32
C ALA A 74 25.73 4.42 -8.60
N GLU A 75 26.10 5.63 -9.06
CA GLU A 75 25.12 6.68 -9.42
C GLU A 75 24.37 6.40 -10.73
N VAL A 76 24.95 5.60 -11.62
CA VAL A 76 24.49 5.47 -13.00
C VAL A 76 23.28 4.53 -13.05
N LEU A 77 22.10 5.11 -12.84
CA LEU A 77 20.84 4.39 -12.92
C LEU A 77 20.53 4.03 -14.36
N ARG A 78 20.34 2.74 -14.61
CA ARG A 78 19.91 2.23 -15.91
C ARG A 78 18.50 1.70 -15.77
N GLY A 79 17.54 2.35 -16.42
CA GLY A 79 16.17 1.85 -16.54
C GLY A 79 16.04 0.66 -17.49
N SER A 80 17.10 0.36 -18.27
CA SER A 80 17.14 -0.78 -19.18
C SER A 80 17.96 -1.92 -18.58
N PRO A 81 17.41 -3.13 -18.42
CA PRO A 81 18.16 -4.28 -17.91
C PRO A 81 19.36 -4.63 -18.78
N ARG A 82 19.31 -4.35 -20.09
CA ARG A 82 20.43 -4.61 -21.02
C ARG A 82 21.66 -3.76 -20.74
N GLN A 83 21.52 -2.71 -19.95
CA GLN A 83 22.59 -1.79 -19.58
C GLN A 83 22.97 -1.92 -18.11
N ALA A 84 22.31 -2.78 -17.32
CA ALA A 84 22.57 -2.90 -15.89
C ALA A 84 23.37 -4.16 -15.56
N ASP A 85 24.26 -4.06 -14.58
CA ASP A 85 25.04 -5.18 -14.04
C ASP A 85 24.72 -5.45 -12.56
N LEU A 86 23.84 -4.67 -11.94
CA LEU A 86 23.35 -4.85 -10.58
C LEU A 86 21.83 -4.74 -10.54
N LEU A 87 21.14 -5.78 -10.11
CA LEU A 87 19.70 -5.76 -9.82
C LEU A 87 19.50 -5.58 -8.32
N VAL A 88 18.77 -4.55 -7.91
CA VAL A 88 18.33 -4.42 -6.51
C VAL A 88 16.83 -4.70 -6.44
N VAL A 89 16.46 -5.80 -5.79
CA VAL A 89 15.06 -6.17 -5.55
C VAL A 89 14.64 -5.65 -4.18
N SER A 90 13.78 -4.64 -4.16
CA SER A 90 13.49 -3.86 -2.95
C SER A 90 12.02 -3.93 -2.57
N GLY A 91 11.68 -4.88 -1.68
CA GLY A 91 10.32 -5.08 -1.17
C GLY A 91 9.74 -6.46 -1.50
N THR A 92 8.44 -6.63 -1.25
CA THR A 92 7.75 -7.92 -1.35
C THR A 92 7.63 -8.42 -2.79
N VAL A 93 8.03 -9.67 -3.06
CA VAL A 93 7.83 -10.31 -4.37
C VAL A 93 6.50 -11.07 -4.37
N PHE A 94 5.60 -10.66 -5.27
CA PHE A 94 4.28 -11.27 -5.44
C PHE A 94 4.31 -12.35 -6.50
N LYS A 95 3.48 -13.39 -6.38
CA LYS A 95 3.39 -14.45 -7.40
C LYS A 95 3.04 -13.89 -8.79
N LYS A 96 2.12 -12.91 -8.88
CA LYS A 96 1.79 -12.22 -10.14
C LYS A 96 2.95 -11.38 -10.71
N ALA A 97 3.83 -10.85 -9.85
CA ALA A 97 4.97 -10.02 -10.24
C ALA A 97 6.29 -10.80 -10.46
N ALA A 98 6.43 -11.98 -9.85
CA ALA A 98 7.63 -12.82 -9.91
C ALA A 98 8.12 -13.13 -11.34
N PRO A 99 7.25 -13.42 -12.33
CA PRO A 99 7.66 -13.59 -13.72
C PRO A 99 8.43 -12.38 -14.28
N MET A 100 8.08 -11.16 -13.86
CA MET A 100 8.72 -9.93 -14.32
C MET A 100 10.09 -9.72 -13.70
N VAL A 101 10.23 -9.98 -12.40
CA VAL A 101 11.53 -9.96 -11.69
C VAL A 101 12.51 -10.89 -12.38
N LYS A 102 12.08 -12.13 -12.64
CA LYS A 102 12.89 -13.14 -13.32
C LYS A 102 13.26 -12.73 -14.75
N ARG A 103 12.29 -12.22 -15.53
CA ARG A 103 12.51 -11.77 -16.91
C ARG A 103 13.54 -10.64 -16.98
N VAL A 104 13.44 -9.67 -16.08
CA VAL A 104 14.40 -8.56 -15.95
C VAL A 104 15.80 -9.10 -15.67
N TYR A 105 15.94 -9.98 -14.68
CA TYR A 105 17.21 -10.63 -14.36
C TYR A 105 17.80 -11.39 -15.55
N GLU A 106 16.99 -12.13 -16.30
CA GLU A 106 17.44 -12.90 -17.48
C GLU A 106 17.91 -12.02 -18.64
N GLN A 107 17.34 -10.82 -18.79
CA GLN A 107 17.72 -9.85 -19.82
C GLN A 107 19.01 -9.09 -19.52
N MET A 108 19.49 -9.12 -18.28
CA MET A 108 20.75 -8.47 -17.91
C MET A 108 21.97 -9.21 -18.47
N PRO A 109 22.94 -8.48 -19.04
CA PRO A 109 24.20 -9.06 -19.52
C PRO A 109 25.04 -9.57 -18.34
N ARG A 110 26.04 -10.41 -18.62
CA ARG A 110 27.06 -10.76 -17.62
C ARG A 110 28.24 -9.78 -17.68
N PRO A 111 28.91 -9.48 -16.56
CA PRO A 111 28.60 -9.90 -15.19
C PRO A 111 27.30 -9.29 -14.67
N LYS A 112 26.57 -9.99 -13.79
CA LYS A 112 25.37 -9.47 -13.14
C LYS A 112 25.24 -9.92 -11.70
N TRP A 113 24.84 -9.01 -10.84
CA TRP A 113 24.74 -9.20 -9.40
C TRP A 113 23.32 -8.87 -8.91
N VAL A 114 22.92 -9.46 -7.79
CA VAL A 114 21.61 -9.25 -7.17
C VAL A 114 21.77 -8.87 -5.70
N ILE A 115 21.20 -7.73 -5.32
CA ILE A 115 20.96 -7.34 -3.94
C ILE A 115 19.47 -7.55 -3.62
N SER A 116 19.18 -8.35 -2.60
CA SER A 116 17.84 -8.46 -2.02
C SER A 116 17.73 -7.50 -0.84
N MET A 117 16.84 -6.50 -0.93
CA MET A 117 16.69 -5.42 0.05
C MET A 117 15.33 -5.47 0.76
N GLY A 118 15.41 -5.63 2.08
CA GLY A 118 14.29 -5.65 3.00
C GLY A 118 13.81 -7.06 3.34
N SER A 119 13.27 -7.23 4.56
CA SER A 119 12.83 -8.54 5.05
C SER A 119 11.80 -9.20 4.14
N CYS A 120 10.97 -8.41 3.45
CA CYS A 120 9.99 -8.93 2.50
C CYS A 120 10.61 -9.56 1.25
N ALA A 121 11.68 -8.97 0.69
CA ALA A 121 12.41 -9.57 -0.43
C ALA A 121 13.19 -10.80 0.02
N ASN A 122 13.76 -10.75 1.24
CA ASN A 122 14.61 -11.80 1.75
C ASN A 122 13.84 -13.07 2.14
N THR A 123 12.64 -12.95 2.70
CA THR A 123 11.92 -14.10 3.30
C THR A 123 10.41 -14.10 3.12
N GLY A 124 9.83 -13.09 2.48
CA GLY A 124 8.39 -12.77 2.62
C GLY A 124 8.10 -11.85 3.82
N GLY A 125 9.04 -11.69 4.75
CA GLY A 125 8.93 -10.77 5.89
C GLY A 125 7.77 -11.14 6.81
N MET A 126 6.89 -10.18 7.08
CA MET A 126 5.67 -10.40 7.89
C MET A 126 4.48 -10.93 7.06
N TYR A 127 4.67 -11.19 5.77
CA TYR A 127 3.62 -11.62 4.85
C TYR A 127 3.78 -13.10 4.50
N ASP A 128 3.35 -13.97 5.41
CA ASP A 128 3.14 -15.39 5.10
C ASP A 128 1.70 -15.60 4.64
N VAL A 129 1.46 -15.47 3.34
CA VAL A 129 0.12 -15.44 2.73
C VAL A 129 0.17 -15.93 1.29
N TYR A 130 -0.94 -16.48 0.80
CA TYR A 130 -1.03 -17.18 -0.48
C TYR A 130 -0.43 -16.45 -1.70
N SER A 131 -0.44 -15.11 -1.72
CA SER A 131 0.00 -14.29 -2.87
C SER A 131 1.49 -13.95 -2.86
N VAL A 132 2.22 -14.18 -1.77
CA VAL A 132 3.61 -13.74 -1.58
C VAL A 132 4.62 -14.88 -1.76
N VAL A 133 5.67 -14.61 -2.53
CA VAL A 133 6.85 -15.48 -2.64
C VAL A 133 7.70 -15.31 -1.38
N GLN A 134 7.99 -16.41 -0.68
CA GLN A 134 8.70 -16.41 0.62
C GLN A 134 10.22 -16.29 0.44
N GLY A 135 10.68 -15.28 -0.30
CA GLY A 135 12.08 -15.05 -0.65
C GLY A 135 12.32 -15.00 -2.16
N VAL A 136 13.01 -13.94 -2.63
CA VAL A 136 13.34 -13.78 -4.05
C VAL A 136 14.36 -14.80 -4.55
N ASP A 137 15.14 -15.39 -3.63
CA ASP A 137 16.08 -16.50 -3.84
C ASP A 137 15.43 -17.81 -4.31
N GLN A 138 14.09 -17.91 -4.26
CA GLN A 138 13.35 -19.02 -4.88
C GLN A 138 13.26 -18.93 -6.40
N ILE A 139 13.43 -17.73 -6.97
CA ILE A 139 13.23 -17.48 -8.42
C ILE A 139 14.48 -16.99 -9.15
N ILE A 140 15.39 -16.30 -8.45
CA ILE A 140 16.67 -15.80 -8.99
C ILE A 140 17.76 -15.89 -7.89
N PRO A 141 19.05 -16.04 -8.25
CA PRO A 141 20.12 -16.07 -7.24
C PRO A 141 20.28 -14.70 -6.56
N VAL A 142 20.69 -14.69 -5.29
CA VAL A 142 20.94 -13.48 -4.50
C VAL A 142 22.38 -13.47 -4.01
N ASP A 143 23.11 -12.39 -4.31
CA ASP A 143 24.52 -12.26 -3.94
C ASP A 143 24.70 -11.57 -2.58
N VAL A 144 23.85 -10.59 -2.25
CA VAL A 144 23.90 -9.86 -0.98
C VAL A 144 22.49 -9.60 -0.45
N TYR A 145 22.29 -9.83 0.85
CA TYR A 145 21.05 -9.54 1.55
C TYR A 145 21.19 -8.30 2.43
N VAL A 146 20.24 -7.36 2.30
CA VAL A 146 20.09 -6.19 3.17
C VAL A 146 18.84 -6.38 4.02
N THR A 147 19.00 -6.48 5.33
CA THR A 147 17.89 -6.76 6.28
C THR A 147 17.26 -5.47 6.83
N GLY A 148 15.95 -5.45 7.04
CA GLY A 148 15.20 -4.32 7.64
C GLY A 148 13.77 -4.18 7.11
N CYS A 149 12.93 -3.36 7.76
CA CYS A 149 11.53 -3.14 7.35
C CYS A 149 11.01 -1.70 7.64
N PRO A 150 11.17 -0.76 6.69
CA PRO A 150 12.17 -0.79 5.62
C PRO A 150 13.59 -0.61 6.20
N PRO A 151 14.63 -1.14 5.53
CA PRO A 151 16.01 -0.84 5.91
C PRO A 151 16.33 0.64 5.67
N ARG A 152 17.18 1.23 6.51
CA ARG A 152 17.63 2.62 6.33
C ARG A 152 18.52 2.76 5.07
N PRO A 153 18.64 3.98 4.52
CA PRO A 153 19.48 4.24 3.34
C PRO A 153 20.94 3.75 3.52
N GLU A 154 21.50 3.91 4.71
CA GLU A 154 22.86 3.46 5.05
C GLU A 154 23.02 1.94 4.99
N ALA A 155 21.95 1.18 5.25
CA ALA A 155 22.00 -0.28 5.16
C ALA A 155 22.15 -0.75 3.69
N LEU A 156 21.55 -0.02 2.73
CA LEU A 156 21.77 -0.28 1.31
C LEU A 156 23.20 0.08 0.90
N LEU A 157 23.74 1.22 1.37
CA LEU A 157 25.14 1.59 1.13
C LEU A 157 26.10 0.54 1.67
N HIS A 158 25.85 0.00 2.87
CA HIS A 158 26.62 -1.11 3.41
C HIS A 158 26.51 -2.38 2.56
N GLY A 159 25.30 -2.69 2.06
CA GLY A 159 25.08 -3.79 1.11
C GLY A 159 25.90 -3.63 -0.18
N LEU A 160 25.97 -2.42 -0.73
CA LEU A 160 26.79 -2.09 -1.89
C LEU A 160 28.28 -2.31 -1.61
N ILE A 161 28.79 -1.80 -0.48
CA ILE A 161 30.20 -2.01 -0.08
C ILE A 161 30.51 -3.51 0.06
N THR A 162 29.59 -4.26 0.68
CA THR A 162 29.73 -5.72 0.83
C THR A 162 29.83 -6.41 -0.53
N LEU A 163 29.01 -6.00 -1.50
CA LEU A 163 29.09 -6.50 -2.87
C LEU A 163 30.43 -6.14 -3.54
N GLN A 164 30.89 -4.89 -3.39
CA GLN A 164 32.18 -4.45 -3.94
C GLN A 164 33.35 -5.26 -3.39
N ASP A 165 33.35 -5.54 -2.08
CA ASP A 165 34.36 -6.37 -1.45
C ASP A 165 34.28 -7.83 -1.92
N MET A 166 33.07 -8.35 -2.12
CA MET A 166 32.87 -9.68 -2.69
C MET A 166 33.42 -9.77 -4.12
N ILE A 167 33.16 -8.78 -4.97
CA ILE A 167 33.69 -8.72 -6.34
C ILE A 167 35.22 -8.73 -6.31
N ARG A 168 35.83 -7.89 -5.47
CA ARG A 168 37.29 -7.77 -5.35
C ARG A 168 37.96 -9.07 -4.86
N GLN A 169 37.33 -9.78 -3.92
CA GLN A 169 37.96 -10.94 -3.25
C GLN A 169 37.65 -12.28 -3.90
N LYS A 170 36.42 -12.47 -4.40
CA LYS A 170 35.89 -13.81 -4.77
C LYS A 170 35.65 -13.99 -6.26
N SER A 171 35.41 -12.91 -7.02
CA SER A 171 35.17 -13.04 -8.46
C SER A 171 36.45 -13.39 -9.21
N ARG A 172 36.34 -14.31 -10.17
CA ARG A 172 37.41 -14.64 -11.14
C ARG A 172 36.82 -14.59 -12.54
N PRO A 173 36.60 -13.40 -13.10
CA PRO A 173 35.80 -13.19 -14.29
C PRO A 173 36.40 -13.77 -15.57
N LEU A 174 37.73 -13.89 -15.68
CA LEU A 174 38.38 -14.42 -16.88
C LEU A 174 38.21 -15.93 -17.02
N ARG A 175 38.06 -16.66 -15.91
CA ARG A 175 38.00 -18.12 -15.96
C ARG A 175 36.76 -18.62 -16.73
N PRO A 176 35.52 -18.16 -16.44
CA PRO A 176 34.36 -18.54 -17.24
C PRO A 176 34.44 -18.10 -18.71
N VAL A 177 35.03 -16.95 -18.99
CA VAL A 177 35.17 -16.42 -20.37
C VAL A 177 36.15 -17.27 -21.19
N LEU A 178 37.19 -17.79 -20.55
CA LEU A 178 38.21 -18.63 -21.16
C LEU A 178 37.88 -20.14 -21.08
N ASN A 179 36.65 -20.52 -20.70
CA ASN A 179 36.24 -21.91 -20.45
C ASN A 179 37.17 -22.67 -19.48
N LEU A 180 37.69 -21.97 -18.47
CA LEU A 180 38.47 -22.57 -17.39
C LEU A 180 37.57 -22.90 -16.19
N ASP A 181 37.88 -23.99 -15.48
CA ASP A 181 37.13 -24.40 -14.30
C ASP A 181 37.26 -23.42 -13.13
N GLY A 182 36.16 -23.17 -12.42
CA GLY A 182 36.11 -22.24 -11.29
C GLY A 182 35.98 -20.77 -11.70
N GLY A 183 35.52 -19.92 -10.78
CA GLY A 183 35.20 -18.51 -11.03
C GLY A 183 33.71 -18.26 -11.33
N HIS A 184 33.24 -17.06 -10.96
CA HIS A 184 31.85 -16.63 -11.15
C HIS A 184 31.78 -15.19 -11.68
N LEU A 185 30.76 -14.90 -12.48
CA LEU A 185 30.41 -13.59 -13.01
C LEU A 185 29.12 -13.03 -12.35
N GLY A 186 28.93 -13.40 -11.07
CA GLY A 186 27.69 -13.18 -10.32
C GLY A 186 26.58 -14.17 -10.67
N GLY A 187 25.62 -14.34 -9.74
CA GLY A 187 24.40 -15.12 -9.95
C GLY A 187 24.60 -16.62 -10.25
N ARG A 188 25.57 -17.28 -9.62
CA ARG A 188 25.84 -18.73 -9.82
C ARG A 188 25.44 -19.63 -8.66
N ASP A 189 25.50 -19.15 -7.42
CA ASP A 189 25.16 -19.92 -6.21
C ASP A 189 23.94 -19.28 -5.52
N ASP A 190 23.15 -20.10 -4.81
CA ASP A 190 21.94 -19.72 -4.02
C ASP A 190 20.60 -19.53 -4.78
N ILE A 191 20.22 -20.50 -5.64
CA ILE A 191 18.78 -20.75 -5.88
C ILE A 191 18.34 -21.89 -4.97
N LEU A 192 17.22 -21.71 -4.26
CA LEU A 192 16.67 -22.75 -3.40
C LEU A 192 16.15 -23.92 -4.23
N VAL A 193 16.74 -25.11 -4.04
CA VAL A 193 16.36 -26.37 -4.68
C VAL A 193 15.57 -27.24 -3.69
N PRO A 194 14.33 -27.65 -4.02
CA PRO A 194 13.52 -28.52 -3.17
C PRO A 194 14.27 -29.80 -2.77
N GLY A 195 14.24 -30.12 -1.47
CA GLY A 195 14.87 -31.33 -0.92
C GLY A 195 16.40 -31.26 -0.77
N VAL A 196 17.06 -30.22 -1.28
CA VAL A 196 18.52 -30.03 -1.17
C VAL A 196 18.86 -28.85 -0.26
N THR A 197 18.11 -27.75 -0.36
CA THR A 197 18.29 -26.53 0.44
C THR A 197 17.05 -26.28 1.31
N LYS A 198 17.18 -25.44 2.36
CA LYS A 198 16.02 -25.02 3.16
C LYS A 198 15.20 -24.00 2.39
N ASP A 199 14.20 -24.48 1.66
CA ASP A 199 13.24 -23.64 0.98
C ASP A 199 12.28 -22.99 2.00
N ARG A 200 11.92 -21.72 1.75
CA ARG A 200 10.87 -20.99 2.51
C ARG A 200 11.19 -20.73 3.98
N ASP A 201 12.45 -20.49 4.29
CA ASP A 201 12.86 -20.13 5.63
C ASP A 201 12.41 -18.70 6.00
N THR A 202 11.29 -18.59 6.71
CA THR A 202 10.74 -17.30 7.16
C THR A 202 11.67 -16.52 8.09
N ARG A 203 12.69 -17.17 8.68
CA ARG A 203 13.68 -16.54 9.58
C ARG A 203 14.72 -15.70 8.83
N GLY A 204 15.02 -16.09 7.59
CA GLY A 204 15.94 -15.41 6.71
C GLY A 204 17.41 -15.83 6.75
N PRO A 205 18.23 -15.16 5.92
CA PRO A 205 19.63 -15.53 5.70
C PRO A 205 20.40 -15.59 7.02
N GLY A 206 21.19 -16.66 7.23
CA GLY A 206 22.01 -16.83 8.43
C GLY A 206 21.30 -17.44 9.65
N MET A 207 19.99 -17.69 9.58
CA MET A 207 19.21 -18.20 10.72
C MET A 207 18.99 -19.72 10.70
N ALA A 208 19.76 -20.46 9.90
CA ALA A 208 19.56 -21.88 9.56
C ALA A 208 19.49 -22.85 10.76
N GLY A 209 19.87 -22.46 11.99
CA GLY A 209 19.85 -23.30 13.21
C GLY A 209 18.73 -23.00 14.23
N ILE A 210 17.89 -21.98 14.05
CA ILE A 210 16.90 -21.54 15.04
C ILE A 210 15.51 -22.11 14.74
N PRO A 211 14.78 -22.81 15.61
CA PRO A 211 13.44 -23.32 15.27
C PRO A 211 12.54 -22.22 14.68
N ALA A 212 11.84 -22.51 13.58
CA ALA A 212 10.89 -21.57 12.98
C ALA A 212 9.78 -21.29 14.01
N ARG A 213 9.84 -20.13 14.66
CA ARG A 213 8.70 -19.62 15.44
C ARG A 213 7.79 -18.92 14.44
N GLY A 214 6.83 -19.65 13.88
CA GLY A 214 5.81 -19.06 13.03
C GLY A 214 5.10 -17.91 13.75
N THR A 215 4.45 -17.04 12.99
CA THR A 215 3.36 -16.23 13.53
C THR A 215 2.43 -17.17 14.29
N SER A 216 2.11 -16.83 15.53
CA SER A 216 1.28 -17.67 16.39
C SER A 216 -0.05 -17.93 15.71
N VAL A 217 -0.18 -19.10 15.11
CA VAL A 217 -1.41 -19.56 14.47
C VAL A 217 -2.40 -19.83 15.57
N THR A 218 -3.44 -19.01 15.66
CA THR A 218 -4.64 -19.44 16.34
C THR A 218 -5.70 -19.57 15.25
N PRO A 219 -6.24 -20.77 14.98
CA PRO A 219 -7.33 -20.92 14.02
C PRO A 219 -8.51 -20.01 14.41
N PRO A 220 -9.35 -19.60 13.44
CA PRO A 220 -10.48 -18.70 13.68
C PRO A 220 -11.44 -19.20 14.76
N VAL A 221 -11.46 -20.52 14.98
CA VAL A 221 -12.09 -21.16 16.14
C VAL A 221 -11.07 -22.05 16.84
N PHE A 222 -10.77 -21.74 18.10
CA PHE A 222 -9.96 -22.59 18.98
C PHE A 222 -10.89 -23.21 20.04
N ALA A 223 -11.08 -24.53 19.99
CA ALA A 223 -11.88 -25.23 20.99
C ALA A 223 -11.27 -25.06 22.39
N GLY A 224 -12.04 -24.51 23.32
CA GLY A 224 -11.55 -24.17 24.66
C GLY A 224 -10.77 -22.86 24.73
N SER A 225 -11.01 -21.93 23.80
CA SER A 225 -10.42 -20.60 23.87
C SER A 225 -10.91 -19.90 25.12
N ARG A 226 -9.99 -19.60 26.04
CA ARG A 226 -10.33 -18.79 27.22
C ARG A 226 -10.79 -17.38 26.86
N SER A 227 -10.56 -16.92 25.62
CA SER A 227 -11.16 -15.68 25.11
C SER A 227 -12.69 -15.80 25.02
N ASP A 228 -13.24 -17.00 24.78
CA ASP A 228 -14.69 -17.19 24.76
C ASP A 228 -15.30 -17.04 26.16
N GLU A 229 -14.53 -17.38 27.22
CA GLU A 229 -14.93 -17.22 28.63
C GLU A 229 -14.83 -15.78 29.14
N MET A 230 -14.07 -14.90 28.47
CA MET A 230 -13.93 -13.51 28.88
C MET A 230 -15.23 -12.74 28.69
N TRP A 231 -15.70 -12.06 29.72
CA TRP A 231 -16.83 -11.15 29.59
C TRP A 231 -16.43 -9.87 28.86
N THR A 232 -17.26 -9.41 27.93
CA THR A 232 -17.15 -8.13 27.25
C THR A 232 -18.51 -7.45 27.20
N PRO A 233 -18.59 -6.12 27.34
CA PRO A 233 -19.83 -5.39 27.16
C PRO A 233 -20.34 -5.57 25.72
N PRO A 234 -21.67 -5.49 25.48
CA PRO A 234 -22.20 -5.49 24.12
C PRO A 234 -21.71 -4.26 23.35
N ALA A 235 -21.61 -4.38 22.03
CA ALA A 235 -21.25 -3.24 21.19
C ALA A 235 -22.25 -2.08 21.37
N PRO A 236 -21.80 -0.83 21.26
CA PRO A 236 -22.69 0.33 21.27
C PRO A 236 -23.79 0.23 20.21
N LYS A 237 -24.94 0.84 20.47
CA LYS A 237 -26.05 0.88 19.52
C LYS A 237 -26.20 2.29 18.95
N LEU A 238 -26.33 2.39 17.63
CA LEU A 238 -26.71 3.61 16.95
C LEU A 238 -28.17 3.95 17.26
N SER A 239 -28.44 5.22 17.51
CA SER A 239 -29.80 5.75 17.59
C SER A 239 -30.23 6.26 16.23
N PHE A 240 -31.39 5.81 15.73
CA PHE A 240 -31.91 6.27 14.44
C PHE A 240 -32.45 7.70 14.52
N THR A 241 -32.30 8.44 13.43
CA THR A 241 -32.84 9.79 13.25
C THR A 241 -34.20 9.70 12.56
N PRO A 242 -35.05 10.74 12.61
CA PRO A 242 -36.30 10.77 11.87
C PRO A 242 -36.11 10.58 10.34
N ALA A 243 -34.95 10.96 9.81
CA ALA A 243 -34.61 10.73 8.41
C ALA A 243 -34.36 9.25 8.11
N HIS A 244 -33.76 8.50 9.04
CA HIS A 244 -33.62 7.05 8.95
C HIS A 244 -34.99 6.34 9.02
N ASP A 245 -35.88 6.81 9.90
CA ASP A 245 -37.25 6.28 9.97
C ASP A 245 -38.00 6.53 8.66
N ALA A 246 -37.90 7.73 8.08
CA ALA A 246 -38.50 8.06 6.79
C ALA A 246 -37.92 7.20 5.63
N LEU A 247 -36.61 6.93 5.65
CA LEU A 247 -35.98 6.04 4.68
C LEU A 247 -36.51 4.60 4.83
N ARG A 248 -36.63 4.09 6.06
CA ARG A 248 -37.21 2.77 6.35
C ARG A 248 -38.65 2.67 5.85
N GLU A 249 -39.47 3.69 6.13
CA GLU A 249 -40.87 3.75 5.69
C GLU A 249 -40.99 3.80 4.16
N ALA A 250 -40.14 4.58 3.49
CA ALA A 250 -40.13 4.68 2.03
C ALA A 250 -39.72 3.35 1.36
N LEU A 251 -38.71 2.67 1.91
CA LEU A 251 -38.34 1.32 1.47
C LEU A 251 -39.48 0.33 1.70
N ALA A 252 -40.12 0.38 2.87
CA ALA A 252 -41.27 -0.47 3.21
C ALA A 252 -42.47 -0.25 2.27
N ALA A 253 -42.76 1.00 1.92
CA ALA A 253 -43.87 1.36 1.05
C ALA A 253 -43.65 0.90 -0.40
N ARG A 254 -42.41 0.99 -0.92
CA ARG A 254 -42.09 0.67 -2.32
C ARG A 254 -41.83 -0.82 -2.53
N PHE A 255 -41.15 -1.46 -1.58
CA PHE A 255 -40.69 -2.84 -1.72
C PHE A 255 -41.42 -3.82 -0.79
N GLY A 256 -42.44 -3.39 -0.03
CA GLY A 256 -42.96 -4.17 1.10
C GLY A 256 -41.97 -4.12 2.27
N GLU A 257 -42.25 -4.74 3.42
CA GLU A 257 -41.26 -4.80 4.51
C GLU A 257 -39.92 -5.31 3.95
N PRO A 258 -38.85 -4.48 3.90
CA PRO A 258 -37.55 -4.97 3.49
C PRO A 258 -37.22 -6.11 4.44
N SER A 259 -36.78 -7.25 3.90
CA SER A 259 -36.76 -8.52 4.64
C SER A 259 -35.87 -8.56 5.88
N ALA A 260 -35.16 -7.47 6.24
CA ALA A 260 -35.00 -7.04 7.63
C ALA A 260 -34.33 -5.65 7.67
N TRP A 261 -35.05 -4.60 8.06
CA TRP A 261 -34.38 -3.41 8.61
C TRP A 261 -33.75 -3.81 9.95
N HIS A 262 -32.45 -3.53 10.15
CA HIS A 262 -31.76 -3.91 11.37
C HIS A 262 -32.03 -2.88 12.46
N GLU A 263 -32.77 -3.26 13.50
CA GLU A 263 -33.11 -2.37 14.63
C GLU A 263 -31.93 -2.12 15.59
N THR A 264 -30.89 -2.94 15.52
CA THR A 264 -29.69 -2.78 16.35
C THR A 264 -28.45 -2.88 15.47
N VAL A 265 -27.83 -1.72 15.24
CA VAL A 265 -26.59 -1.56 14.47
C VAL A 265 -25.60 -0.73 15.28
N VAL A 266 -24.30 -0.86 15.00
CA VAL A 266 -23.26 -0.17 15.76
C VAL A 266 -22.93 1.20 15.16
N ASP A 267 -22.87 1.29 13.84
CA ASP A 267 -22.19 2.38 13.15
C ASP A 267 -23.02 3.12 12.10
N MET A 268 -23.86 2.40 11.33
CA MET A 268 -24.71 2.98 10.29
C MET A 268 -26.01 2.18 10.11
N PRO A 269 -27.10 2.80 9.60
CA PRO A 269 -28.29 2.08 9.19
C PRO A 269 -27.97 0.90 8.27
N THR A 270 -28.61 -0.23 8.51
CA THR A 270 -28.37 -1.47 7.75
C THR A 270 -29.68 -2.11 7.35
N VAL A 271 -29.79 -2.49 6.08
CA VAL A 271 -30.96 -3.16 5.52
C VAL A 271 -30.55 -4.45 4.82
N THR A 272 -31.29 -5.53 5.04
CA THR A 272 -31.15 -6.77 4.26
C THR A 272 -32.09 -6.73 3.06
N VAL A 273 -31.56 -7.00 1.87
CA VAL A 273 -32.28 -7.01 0.60
C VAL A 273 -32.09 -8.36 -0.09
N PRO A 274 -33.16 -8.98 -0.64
CA PRO A 274 -33.02 -10.22 -1.39
C PRO A 274 -32.34 -9.97 -2.74
N ALA A 275 -31.49 -10.91 -3.18
CA ALA A 275 -30.70 -10.79 -4.40
C ALA A 275 -31.52 -10.40 -5.65
N GLN A 276 -32.75 -10.89 -5.78
CA GLN A 276 -33.62 -10.64 -6.93
C GLN A 276 -34.06 -9.17 -7.07
N ARG A 277 -34.04 -8.40 -5.98
CA ARG A 277 -34.48 -6.99 -5.95
C ARG A 277 -33.32 -6.02 -5.74
N LEU A 278 -32.09 -6.52 -5.75
CA LEU A 278 -30.90 -5.73 -5.45
C LEU A 278 -30.82 -4.47 -6.34
N VAL A 279 -30.86 -4.64 -7.66
CA VAL A 279 -30.71 -3.53 -8.60
C VAL A 279 -31.85 -2.52 -8.48
N GLU A 280 -33.10 -2.98 -8.32
CA GLU A 280 -34.27 -2.10 -8.15
C GLU A 280 -34.17 -1.26 -6.87
N VAL A 281 -33.71 -1.86 -5.76
CA VAL A 281 -33.53 -1.14 -4.49
C VAL A 281 -32.38 -0.15 -4.58
N LEU A 282 -31.26 -0.54 -5.18
CA LEU A 282 -30.10 0.33 -5.39
C LEU A 282 -30.45 1.55 -6.26
N ASP A 283 -31.19 1.35 -7.34
CA ASP A 283 -31.68 2.41 -8.23
C ASP A 283 -32.59 3.39 -7.47
N PHE A 284 -33.54 2.87 -6.68
CA PHE A 284 -34.37 3.68 -5.80
C PHE A 284 -33.55 4.50 -4.79
N LEU A 285 -32.55 3.89 -4.14
CA LEU A 285 -31.68 4.56 -3.17
C LEU A 285 -30.84 5.68 -3.80
N LYS A 286 -30.45 5.55 -5.07
CA LYS A 286 -29.72 6.58 -5.80
C LYS A 286 -30.61 7.75 -6.19
N HIS A 287 -31.81 7.48 -6.72
CA HIS A 287 -32.60 8.48 -7.45
C HIS A 287 -33.84 8.99 -6.73
N GLU A 288 -34.55 8.12 -6.00
CA GLU A 288 -35.92 8.38 -5.52
C GLU A 288 -36.04 8.46 -4.00
N ALA A 289 -35.12 7.85 -3.25
CA ALA A 289 -35.19 7.76 -1.80
C ALA A 289 -35.18 9.14 -1.12
N PRO A 290 -35.82 9.28 0.07
CA PRO A 290 -35.83 10.54 0.83
C PRO A 290 -34.43 11.04 1.16
N ILE A 291 -33.52 10.10 1.45
CA ILE A 291 -32.09 10.31 1.50
C ILE A 291 -31.51 9.67 0.25
N ARG A 292 -30.95 10.48 -0.65
CA ARG A 292 -30.30 9.99 -1.86
C ARG A 292 -28.85 9.61 -1.54
N PHE A 293 -28.46 8.45 -2.01
CA PHE A 293 -27.10 7.96 -1.92
C PHE A 293 -26.43 8.12 -3.28
N GLU A 294 -25.81 9.27 -3.50
CA GLU A 294 -25.27 9.64 -4.80
C GLU A 294 -24.03 8.81 -5.18
N ARG A 295 -23.27 8.33 -4.18
CA ARG A 295 -22.00 7.61 -4.38
C ARG A 295 -22.02 6.21 -3.77
N LEU A 296 -21.63 5.22 -4.58
CA LEU A 296 -21.21 3.90 -4.11
C LEU A 296 -19.80 4.00 -3.55
N GLU A 297 -19.61 3.72 -2.26
CA GLU A 297 -18.27 3.76 -1.66
C GLU A 297 -17.49 2.49 -1.93
N ASP A 298 -18.16 1.34 -1.81
CA ASP A 298 -17.51 0.04 -1.75
C ASP A 298 -18.51 -1.11 -1.89
N ILE A 299 -18.04 -2.24 -2.43
CA ILE A 299 -18.75 -3.52 -2.42
C ILE A 299 -17.76 -4.59 -1.93
N THR A 300 -18.17 -5.38 -0.94
CA THR A 300 -17.37 -6.52 -0.45
C THR A 300 -18.26 -7.73 -0.16
N ALA A 301 -17.65 -8.85 0.17
CA ALA A 301 -18.35 -10.06 0.60
C ALA A 301 -17.80 -10.59 1.94
N VAL A 302 -18.69 -11.27 2.66
CA VAL A 302 -18.40 -12.02 3.88
C VAL A 302 -18.73 -13.48 3.61
N ASP A 303 -17.75 -14.37 3.73
CA ASP A 303 -17.96 -15.80 3.81
C ASP A 303 -18.46 -16.13 5.22
N GLU A 304 -19.70 -16.60 5.33
CA GLU A 304 -20.41 -16.86 6.58
C GLU A 304 -20.24 -18.31 7.09
N THR A 305 -19.53 -19.17 6.33
CA THR A 305 -19.44 -20.62 6.60
C THR A 305 -18.78 -20.97 7.94
N ALA A 306 -17.92 -20.08 8.46
CA ALA A 306 -17.19 -20.26 9.71
C ALA A 306 -17.74 -19.42 10.88
N ARG A 307 -18.91 -18.78 10.73
CA ARG A 307 -19.55 -18.00 11.80
C ARG A 307 -19.84 -18.86 13.02
N LYS A 308 -19.71 -18.28 14.22
CA LYS A 308 -20.17 -18.94 15.46
C LYS A 308 -21.67 -19.22 15.45
N VAL A 309 -22.45 -18.29 14.91
CA VAL A 309 -23.89 -18.44 14.67
C VAL A 309 -24.09 -18.35 13.16
N ARG A 310 -24.17 -19.51 12.51
CA ARG A 310 -24.21 -19.59 11.05
C ARG A 310 -25.59 -19.20 10.51
N PRO A 311 -25.67 -18.25 9.56
CA PRO A 311 -26.90 -17.96 8.84
C PRO A 311 -27.22 -19.08 7.82
N GLU A 312 -28.42 -19.06 7.23
CA GLU A 312 -28.87 -20.09 6.28
C GLU A 312 -28.15 -20.06 4.91
N HIS A 313 -27.34 -19.04 4.67
CA HIS A 313 -26.59 -18.81 3.43
C HIS A 313 -25.08 -18.78 3.68
N ASP A 314 -24.29 -19.07 2.64
CA ASP A 314 -22.84 -19.19 2.75
C ASP A 314 -22.10 -17.87 2.58
N PHE A 315 -22.66 -16.92 1.82
CA PHE A 315 -22.04 -15.62 1.57
C PHE A 315 -23.03 -14.47 1.72
N THR A 316 -22.56 -13.35 2.26
CA THR A 316 -23.30 -12.08 2.28
C THR A 316 -22.50 -11.05 1.48
N ALA A 317 -23.09 -10.47 0.43
CA ALA A 317 -22.54 -9.29 -0.22
C ALA A 317 -22.96 -8.02 0.53
N ILE A 318 -22.04 -7.06 0.66
CA ILE A 318 -22.20 -5.84 1.44
C ILE A 318 -21.92 -4.65 0.52
N TYR A 319 -22.92 -3.79 0.33
CA TYR A 319 -22.80 -2.54 -0.40
C TYR A 319 -22.78 -1.40 0.62
N THR A 320 -21.76 -0.55 0.56
CA THR A 320 -21.66 0.66 1.39
C THR A 320 -21.94 1.88 0.52
N LEU A 321 -23.00 2.60 0.86
CA LEU A 321 -23.48 3.76 0.12
C LEU A 321 -23.31 5.02 0.95
N THR A 322 -23.06 6.14 0.27
CA THR A 322 -22.90 7.45 0.91
C THR A 322 -23.79 8.49 0.28
N SER A 323 -24.44 9.26 1.16
CA SER A 323 -25.10 10.50 0.78
C SER A 323 -24.11 11.66 0.86
N LEU A 324 -23.94 12.36 -0.27
CA LEU A 324 -23.13 13.56 -0.37
C LEU A 324 -23.82 14.78 0.23
N SER A 325 -25.14 14.83 0.13
CA SER A 325 -25.98 15.93 0.59
C SER A 325 -26.28 15.87 2.10
N SER A 326 -26.58 14.68 2.64
CA SER A 326 -26.94 14.51 4.06
C SER A 326 -25.79 14.02 4.95
N VAL A 327 -24.66 13.60 4.37
CA VAL A 327 -23.50 13.05 5.10
C VAL A 327 -23.84 11.76 5.85
N GLU A 328 -24.78 10.98 5.32
CA GLU A 328 -25.19 9.68 5.88
C GLU A 328 -24.56 8.51 5.11
N TYR A 329 -24.29 7.41 5.82
CA TYR A 329 -23.90 6.13 5.22
C TYR A 329 -25.05 5.11 5.35
N LEU A 330 -25.15 4.19 4.39
CA LEU A 330 -26.10 3.08 4.44
C LEU A 330 -25.41 1.78 4.05
N ARG A 331 -25.63 0.72 4.83
CA ARG A 331 -25.20 -0.63 4.50
C ARG A 331 -26.36 -1.44 3.93
N VAL A 332 -26.19 -1.97 2.74
CA VAL A 332 -27.13 -2.95 2.15
C VAL A 332 -26.49 -4.33 2.19
N ARG A 333 -27.14 -5.27 2.88
CA ARG A 333 -26.73 -6.67 2.98
C ARG A 333 -27.53 -7.52 2.02
N VAL A 334 -26.86 -8.37 1.25
CA VAL A 334 -27.49 -9.25 0.28
C VAL A 334 -27.04 -10.68 0.56
N PRO A 335 -27.90 -11.52 1.17
CA PRO A 335 -27.68 -12.95 1.25
C PRO A 335 -27.53 -13.54 -0.16
N VAL A 336 -26.43 -14.24 -0.41
CA VAL A 336 -26.15 -14.86 -1.71
C VAL A 336 -26.72 -16.27 -1.73
N GLY A 337 -27.39 -16.62 -2.82
CA GLY A 337 -27.95 -17.96 -3.03
C GLY A 337 -26.87 -19.03 -3.20
N ALA A 338 -27.29 -20.30 -3.17
CA ALA A 338 -26.40 -21.46 -3.34
C ALA A 338 -25.76 -21.55 -4.75
N ASP A 339 -26.34 -20.84 -5.73
CA ASP A 339 -25.82 -20.66 -7.09
C ASP A 339 -24.63 -19.69 -7.16
N LEU A 340 -24.36 -18.95 -6.08
CA LEU A 340 -23.30 -17.93 -6.00
C LEU A 340 -23.43 -16.88 -7.10
N GLU A 341 -24.66 -16.42 -7.36
CA GLU A 341 -24.96 -15.45 -8.41
C GLU A 341 -25.73 -14.24 -7.86
N LEU A 342 -25.37 -13.04 -8.33
CA LEU A 342 -26.02 -11.77 -8.02
C LEU A 342 -26.22 -10.95 -9.31
N PRO A 343 -27.24 -10.10 -9.41
CA PRO A 343 -27.33 -9.16 -10.51
C PRO A 343 -26.29 -8.03 -10.35
N SER A 344 -25.69 -7.61 -11.46
CA SER A 344 -24.70 -6.51 -11.48
C SER A 344 -25.33 -5.16 -11.12
N ALA A 345 -24.65 -4.38 -10.27
CA ALA A 345 -24.95 -3.01 -9.93
C ALA A 345 -24.31 -1.98 -10.89
N THR A 346 -23.54 -2.42 -11.90
CA THR A 346 -22.93 -1.52 -12.90
C THR A 346 -23.91 -0.61 -13.66
N PRO A 347 -25.18 -1.00 -13.92
CA PRO A 347 -26.15 -0.08 -14.52
C PRO A 347 -26.53 1.11 -13.62
N VAL A 348 -26.40 0.97 -12.29
CA VAL A 348 -26.72 2.02 -11.31
C VAL A 348 -25.49 2.87 -11.01
N TRP A 349 -24.34 2.23 -10.75
CA TRP A 349 -23.06 2.90 -10.58
C TRP A 349 -21.97 2.23 -11.42
N PRO A 350 -21.33 2.97 -12.35
CA PRO A 350 -20.19 2.47 -13.11
C PRO A 350 -19.01 2.01 -12.23
N SER A 351 -18.86 2.60 -11.03
CA SER A 351 -17.86 2.19 -10.04
C SER A 351 -17.98 0.72 -9.60
N ALA A 352 -19.17 0.10 -9.68
CA ALA A 352 -19.36 -1.29 -9.26
C ALA A 352 -18.49 -2.30 -10.04
N ASN A 353 -18.03 -1.95 -11.25
CA ASN A 353 -17.35 -2.87 -12.17
C ASN A 353 -16.15 -3.58 -11.53
N TRP A 354 -15.18 -2.82 -11.00
CA TRP A 354 -13.99 -3.43 -10.40
C TRP A 354 -14.30 -4.19 -9.11
N TYR A 355 -15.19 -3.66 -8.27
CA TYR A 355 -15.58 -4.32 -7.03
C TYR A 355 -16.26 -5.68 -7.28
N GLU A 356 -17.12 -5.78 -8.29
CA GLU A 356 -17.76 -7.04 -8.67
C GLU A 356 -16.75 -8.04 -9.27
N CYS A 357 -15.80 -7.56 -10.07
CA CYS A 357 -14.69 -8.39 -10.56
C CYS A 357 -13.83 -8.91 -9.41
N GLU A 358 -13.52 -8.07 -8.42
CA GLU A 358 -12.75 -8.46 -7.23
C GLU A 358 -13.49 -9.50 -6.39
N ILE A 359 -14.79 -9.31 -6.13
CA ILE A 359 -15.59 -10.28 -5.39
C ILE A 359 -15.62 -11.62 -6.14
N TRP A 360 -15.77 -11.61 -7.46
CA TRP A 360 -15.69 -12.83 -8.25
C TRP A 360 -14.31 -13.49 -8.17
N ASP A 361 -13.23 -12.71 -8.26
CA ASP A 361 -11.86 -13.22 -8.21
C ASP A 361 -11.55 -13.87 -6.84
N LEU A 362 -11.94 -13.20 -5.75
CA LEU A 362 -11.55 -13.56 -4.38
C LEU A 362 -12.56 -14.45 -3.64
N PHE A 363 -13.85 -14.42 -4.01
CA PHE A 363 -14.92 -15.22 -3.39
C PHE A 363 -15.66 -16.12 -4.39
N GLY A 364 -15.57 -15.90 -5.69
CA GLY A 364 -16.22 -16.73 -6.71
C GLY A 364 -17.72 -16.48 -6.90
N ILE A 365 -18.24 -15.36 -6.40
CA ILE A 365 -19.62 -14.93 -6.64
C ILE A 365 -19.69 -14.29 -8.03
N ARG A 366 -20.60 -14.75 -8.88
CA ARG A 366 -20.76 -14.28 -10.26
C ARG A 366 -21.80 -13.16 -10.33
N PHE A 367 -21.57 -12.21 -11.24
CA PHE A 367 -22.48 -11.09 -11.45
C PHE A 367 -23.15 -11.16 -12.83
N THR A 368 -24.46 -11.35 -12.86
CA THR A 368 -25.27 -11.42 -14.10
C THR A 368 -25.42 -10.04 -14.71
N GLY A 369 -25.19 -9.92 -16.02
CA GLY A 369 -25.28 -8.63 -16.72
C GLY A 369 -24.06 -7.72 -16.55
N HIS A 370 -22.99 -8.20 -15.90
CA HIS A 370 -21.74 -7.46 -15.77
C HIS A 370 -21.03 -7.29 -17.14
N PRO A 371 -20.52 -6.10 -17.48
CA PRO A 371 -19.97 -5.80 -18.82
C PRO A 371 -18.67 -6.52 -19.18
N GLY A 372 -17.89 -7.00 -18.19
CA GLY A 372 -16.60 -7.65 -18.43
C GLY A 372 -16.04 -8.36 -17.19
N LEU A 373 -16.76 -9.37 -16.68
CA LEU A 373 -16.39 -10.05 -15.43
C LEU A 373 -15.11 -10.90 -15.65
N ARG A 374 -14.05 -10.64 -14.89
CA ARG A 374 -12.71 -11.23 -15.10
C ARG A 374 -11.85 -11.24 -13.85
N ARG A 375 -10.70 -11.94 -13.88
CA ARG A 375 -9.74 -11.93 -12.77
C ARG A 375 -9.04 -10.59 -12.80
N LEU A 376 -9.02 -9.92 -11.66
CA LEU A 376 -8.49 -8.57 -11.55
C LEU A 376 -7.19 -8.57 -10.75
N ILE A 377 -7.17 -9.27 -9.63
CA ILE A 377 -6.08 -9.28 -8.66
C ILE A 377 -5.19 -10.51 -8.86
N MET A 378 -5.78 -11.69 -8.96
CA MET A 378 -5.03 -12.94 -9.06
C MET A 378 -4.52 -13.20 -10.48
N PRO A 379 -3.43 -13.98 -10.65
CA PRO A 379 -3.03 -14.48 -11.96
C PRO A 379 -4.16 -15.28 -12.63
N GLU A 380 -4.23 -15.26 -13.96
CA GLU A 380 -5.28 -15.97 -14.70
C GLU A 380 -5.30 -17.49 -14.40
N GLU A 381 -4.12 -18.09 -14.29
CA GLU A 381 -3.92 -19.51 -13.98
C GLU A 381 -4.21 -19.87 -12.50
N TRP A 382 -4.59 -18.89 -11.67
CA TRP A 382 -4.86 -19.14 -10.26
C TRP A 382 -6.08 -20.05 -10.07
N GLN A 383 -5.93 -21.06 -9.22
CA GLN A 383 -6.99 -22.01 -8.86
C GLN A 383 -7.56 -21.67 -7.48
N GLY A 384 -8.89 -21.55 -7.39
CA GLY A 384 -9.60 -21.23 -6.14
C GLY A 384 -9.87 -19.74 -5.93
N HIS A 385 -10.29 -19.39 -4.70
CA HIS A 385 -10.83 -18.09 -4.31
C HIS A 385 -10.31 -17.71 -2.90
N PRO A 386 -9.14 -17.05 -2.80
CA PRO A 386 -8.35 -17.01 -1.57
C PRO A 386 -9.01 -16.44 -0.31
N LEU A 387 -10.04 -15.59 -0.46
CA LEU A 387 -10.74 -14.99 0.69
C LEU A 387 -11.85 -15.88 1.27
N ARG A 388 -12.12 -17.06 0.67
CA ARG A 388 -12.98 -18.06 1.31
C ARG A 388 -12.33 -18.63 2.56
N LYS A 389 -13.13 -18.97 3.57
CA LYS A 389 -12.63 -19.50 4.85
C LYS A 389 -11.94 -20.85 4.72
N GLY A 390 -12.34 -21.65 3.73
CA GLY A 390 -11.76 -22.97 3.45
C GLY A 390 -10.43 -22.95 2.69
N ASP A 391 -10.04 -21.83 2.07
CA ASP A 391 -8.79 -21.73 1.30
C ASP A 391 -7.55 -21.57 2.20
N PRO A 392 -6.37 -22.06 1.76
CA PRO A 392 -5.11 -21.95 2.52
C PRO A 392 -4.82 -20.52 2.96
N GLN A 393 -4.41 -20.36 4.22
CA GLN A 393 -4.22 -19.04 4.82
C GLN A 393 -2.79 -18.54 4.63
N ARG A 394 -1.82 -19.46 4.71
CA ARG A 394 -0.39 -19.13 4.66
C ARG A 394 0.22 -19.58 3.35
N ALA A 395 1.23 -18.84 2.91
CA ALA A 395 2.05 -19.30 1.81
C ALA A 395 2.60 -20.68 2.17
N THR A 396 3.15 -20.84 3.39
CA THR A 396 3.82 -22.07 3.85
C THR A 396 2.96 -23.34 3.81
N GLU A 397 1.64 -23.20 3.69
CA GLU A 397 0.70 -24.32 3.55
C GLU A 397 0.54 -24.80 2.08
N MET A 398 0.97 -23.98 1.12
CA MET A 398 0.95 -24.27 -0.32
C MET A 398 2.27 -24.90 -0.78
N ALA A 399 2.39 -25.30 -2.05
CA ALA A 399 3.69 -25.61 -2.65
C ALA A 399 4.63 -24.36 -2.71
N PRO A 400 5.96 -24.52 -2.62
CA PRO A 400 6.91 -23.43 -2.86
C PRO A 400 6.74 -22.85 -4.26
N TYR A 401 7.06 -21.56 -4.43
CA TYR A 401 6.94 -20.88 -5.72
C TYR A 401 8.32 -20.75 -6.36
N LEU A 402 8.58 -21.53 -7.41
CA LEU A 402 9.92 -21.71 -7.95
C LEU A 402 10.12 -20.98 -9.27
N ALA A 403 11.37 -20.95 -9.74
CA ALA A 403 11.74 -20.36 -11.03
C ALA A 403 10.98 -20.97 -12.23
N GLU A 404 10.51 -22.21 -12.14
CA GLU A 404 9.68 -22.86 -13.18
C GLU A 404 8.24 -22.35 -13.19
N ASP A 405 7.65 -22.11 -12.01
CA ASP A 405 6.32 -21.51 -11.89
C ASP A 405 6.33 -20.10 -12.48
N ALA A 406 7.37 -19.31 -12.17
CA ALA A 406 7.58 -17.99 -12.76
C ALA A 406 7.76 -18.01 -14.29
N ARG A 407 8.20 -19.15 -14.88
CA ARG A 407 8.24 -19.31 -16.35
C ARG A 407 6.85 -19.62 -16.91
N ARG A 408 6.08 -20.45 -16.23
CA ARG A 408 4.73 -20.88 -16.64
C ARG A 408 3.71 -19.73 -16.54
N GLU A 409 3.71 -19.01 -15.43
CA GLU A 409 2.68 -18.02 -15.07
C GLU A 409 2.96 -16.63 -15.64
N GLN A 410 3.22 -16.53 -16.95
CA GLN A 410 3.44 -15.22 -17.58
C GLN A 410 2.18 -14.36 -17.55
N PRO A 411 2.32 -13.02 -17.50
CA PRO A 411 1.18 -12.11 -17.66
C PRO A 411 0.43 -12.36 -18.97
N GLU A 412 -0.89 -12.15 -18.93
CA GLU A 412 -1.74 -12.32 -20.10
C GLU A 412 -1.34 -11.37 -21.25
N ASP A 413 -1.61 -11.80 -22.48
CA ASP A 413 -1.39 -10.96 -23.66
C ASP A 413 -2.27 -9.69 -23.61
N ALA A 414 -1.68 -8.56 -23.98
CA ALA A 414 -2.31 -7.25 -23.87
C ALA A 414 -3.57 -7.14 -24.72
N VAL A 415 -3.56 -7.74 -25.92
CA VAL A 415 -4.70 -7.67 -26.85
C VAL A 415 -5.88 -8.46 -26.30
N ARG A 416 -5.62 -9.65 -25.74
CA ARG A 416 -6.66 -10.47 -25.11
C ARG A 416 -7.31 -9.77 -23.91
N LEU A 417 -6.51 -9.07 -23.11
CA LEU A 417 -7.02 -8.36 -21.94
C LEU A 417 -7.93 -7.19 -22.36
N LEU A 418 -7.58 -6.47 -23.42
CA LEU A 418 -8.43 -5.44 -24.02
C LEU A 418 -9.75 -6.02 -24.54
N GLU A 419 -9.69 -7.12 -25.30
CA GLU A 419 -10.88 -7.82 -25.81
C GLU A 419 -11.81 -8.32 -24.69
N LYS A 420 -11.25 -8.74 -23.55
CA LYS A 420 -12.02 -9.08 -22.34
C LYS A 420 -12.57 -7.86 -21.61
N ALA A 421 -11.86 -6.73 -21.66
CA ALA A 421 -12.27 -5.50 -20.98
C ALA A 421 -13.50 -4.89 -21.62
N HIS A 422 -13.49 -4.82 -22.95
CA HIS A 422 -14.41 -4.01 -23.73
C HIS A 422 -15.06 -4.87 -24.81
N ALA A 423 -16.39 -4.83 -24.87
CA ALA A 423 -17.18 -5.73 -25.73
C ALA A 423 -17.03 -5.48 -27.24
N ALA A 424 -16.46 -4.34 -27.66
CA ALA A 424 -16.22 -4.02 -29.07
C ALA A 424 -14.87 -3.31 -29.26
N PRO A 425 -14.03 -3.76 -30.22
CA PRO A 425 -12.79 -3.06 -30.55
C PRO A 425 -13.11 -1.70 -31.18
N PRO A 426 -12.27 -0.66 -30.94
CA PRO A 426 -12.51 0.66 -31.52
C PRO A 426 -12.38 0.62 -33.05
N ALA A 427 -13.13 1.51 -33.72
CA ALA A 427 -13.17 1.58 -35.18
C ALA A 427 -11.83 1.94 -35.84
N ARG A 428 -10.89 2.50 -35.06
CA ARG A 428 -9.54 2.92 -35.50
C ARG A 428 -8.50 2.46 -34.49
N ARG A 429 -7.93 1.28 -34.72
CA ARG A 429 -6.81 0.72 -33.95
C ARG A 429 -5.60 0.54 -34.86
N GLU A 430 -4.45 1.08 -34.45
CA GLU A 430 -3.18 0.85 -35.15
C GLU A 430 -2.18 0.05 -34.30
N PHE A 431 -2.03 0.42 -33.02
CA PHE A 431 -1.00 -0.14 -32.15
C PHE A 431 -1.50 -0.34 -30.72
N VAL A 432 -0.98 -1.37 -30.04
CA VAL A 432 -1.22 -1.62 -28.61
C VAL A 432 0.09 -1.47 -27.86
N LEU A 433 0.13 -0.55 -26.90
CA LEU A 433 1.30 -0.23 -26.10
C LEU A 433 1.10 -0.72 -24.65
N ASN A 434 2.05 -1.50 -24.15
CA ASN A 434 2.13 -1.85 -22.73
C ASN A 434 3.03 -0.83 -22.01
N ILE A 435 2.50 -0.19 -20.97
CA ILE A 435 3.24 0.62 -20.02
C ILE A 435 3.19 -0.09 -18.67
N GLY A 436 4.34 -0.62 -18.23
CA GLY A 436 4.44 -1.47 -17.04
C GLY A 436 4.37 -2.98 -17.35
N PRO A 437 4.27 -3.84 -16.31
CA PRO A 437 4.07 -3.51 -14.90
C PRO A 437 5.28 -2.85 -14.23
N HIS A 438 6.49 -2.99 -14.78
CA HIS A 438 7.68 -2.27 -14.30
C HIS A 438 8.01 -1.12 -15.26
N HIS A 439 7.74 0.11 -14.84
CA HIS A 439 8.09 1.34 -15.54
C HIS A 439 8.27 2.46 -14.50
N TYR A 440 9.12 3.46 -14.78
CA TYR A 440 9.43 4.49 -13.77
C TYR A 440 8.19 5.31 -13.38
N SER A 441 7.42 5.75 -14.38
CA SER A 441 6.25 6.62 -14.17
C SER A 441 4.99 5.91 -13.67
N THR A 442 4.99 4.58 -13.50
CA THR A 442 3.82 3.86 -12.94
C THR A 442 3.78 3.94 -11.42
N HIS A 443 4.79 4.53 -10.77
CA HIS A 443 4.89 4.74 -9.30
C HIS A 443 4.52 3.50 -8.48
N GLY A 444 4.97 2.33 -8.95
CA GLY A 444 4.60 1.03 -8.44
C GLY A 444 4.45 0.01 -9.56
N LEU A 445 3.98 -1.18 -9.20
CA LEU A 445 3.73 -2.25 -10.17
C LEU A 445 2.28 -2.21 -10.66
N VAL A 446 2.05 -1.52 -11.78
CA VAL A 446 0.75 -1.50 -12.45
C VAL A 446 0.97 -1.56 -13.94
N ARG A 447 0.17 -2.37 -14.64
CA ARG A 447 0.27 -2.52 -16.09
C ARG A 447 -0.89 -1.78 -16.75
N PHE A 448 -0.56 -0.72 -17.46
CA PHE A 448 -1.50 0.02 -18.31
C PHE A 448 -1.35 -0.46 -19.75
N ILE A 449 -2.48 -0.72 -20.39
CA ILE A 449 -2.53 -1.18 -21.78
C ILE A 449 -3.30 -0.13 -22.56
N LEU A 450 -2.61 0.53 -23.50
CA LEU A 450 -3.16 1.62 -24.29
C LEU A 450 -3.37 1.15 -25.74
N GLU A 451 -4.53 1.44 -26.30
CA GLU A 451 -4.76 1.39 -27.74
C GLU A 451 -4.54 2.77 -28.35
N LEU A 452 -3.75 2.81 -29.42
CA LEU A 452 -3.30 4.04 -30.05
C LEU A 452 -3.73 4.13 -31.52
N TYR A 453 -4.04 5.36 -31.93
CA TYR A 453 -4.14 5.79 -33.32
C TYR A 453 -3.15 6.94 -33.52
N GLY A 454 -2.02 6.70 -34.19
CA GLY A 454 -0.86 7.59 -34.11
C GLY A 454 -0.36 7.78 -32.67
N GLU A 455 -0.44 9.02 -32.16
CA GLU A 455 -0.08 9.36 -30.77
C GLU A 455 -1.29 9.47 -29.82
N GLU A 456 -2.51 9.46 -30.37
CA GLU A 456 -3.76 9.63 -29.63
C GLU A 456 -4.19 8.29 -29.00
N ILE A 457 -4.56 8.34 -27.72
CA ILE A 457 -5.10 7.19 -27.00
C ILE A 457 -6.59 7.09 -27.31
N VAL A 458 -6.98 6.02 -28.01
CA VAL A 458 -8.37 5.77 -28.37
C VAL A 458 -9.11 4.93 -27.33
N ASP A 459 -8.36 4.10 -26.61
CA ASP A 459 -8.90 3.23 -25.56
C ASP A 459 -7.79 2.81 -24.58
N MET A 460 -8.17 2.40 -23.37
CA MET A 460 -7.22 1.85 -22.39
C MET A 460 -7.87 0.89 -21.40
N THR A 461 -7.08 -0.07 -20.92
CA THR A 461 -7.44 -0.89 -19.77
C THR A 461 -6.26 -1.01 -18.81
N THR A 462 -6.54 -1.37 -17.55
CA THR A 462 -5.54 -1.48 -16.49
C THR A 462 -5.58 -2.89 -15.90
N ASP A 463 -4.41 -3.49 -15.72
CA ASP A 463 -4.19 -4.77 -15.06
C ASP A 463 -3.42 -4.53 -13.75
N ILE A 464 -4.10 -4.83 -12.64
CA ILE A 464 -3.64 -4.59 -11.26
C ILE A 464 -3.35 -5.94 -10.56
N GLY A 465 -3.12 -5.95 -9.25
CA GLY A 465 -2.84 -7.18 -8.48
C GLY A 465 -1.37 -7.60 -8.46
N TYR A 466 -0.49 -6.85 -9.12
CA TYR A 466 0.97 -7.09 -9.07
C TYR A 466 1.56 -6.76 -7.70
N HIS A 467 0.81 -6.12 -6.81
CA HIS A 467 1.17 -5.74 -5.44
C HIS A 467 0.24 -6.37 -4.38
N HIS A 468 -0.51 -7.41 -4.72
CA HIS A 468 -1.49 -7.99 -3.81
C HIS A 468 -0.85 -8.76 -2.65
N ARG A 469 -0.97 -8.26 -1.42
CA ARG A 469 -0.39 -8.88 -0.20
C ARG A 469 -1.38 -9.73 0.58
N GLY A 470 -2.64 -9.84 0.15
CA GLY A 470 -3.65 -10.60 0.88
C GLY A 470 -3.81 -10.09 2.32
N VAL A 471 -3.68 -8.78 2.54
CA VAL A 471 -3.70 -8.17 3.90
C VAL A 471 -5.01 -8.46 4.62
N GLU A 472 -6.09 -8.59 3.88
CA GLU A 472 -7.41 -8.92 4.39
C GLU A 472 -7.49 -10.34 4.93
N LYS A 473 -6.88 -11.31 4.23
CA LYS A 473 -6.73 -12.69 4.72
C LYS A 473 -5.81 -12.74 5.95
N ILE A 474 -4.82 -11.84 6.00
CA ILE A 474 -3.94 -11.71 7.16
C ILE A 474 -4.69 -11.23 8.39
N ALA A 475 -5.60 -10.25 8.23
CA ALA A 475 -6.40 -9.75 9.33
C ALA A 475 -7.14 -10.88 10.06
N GLU A 476 -7.71 -11.84 9.32
CA GLU A 476 -8.53 -12.93 9.86
C GLU A 476 -7.77 -13.92 10.76
N HIS A 477 -6.44 -13.87 10.78
CA HIS A 477 -5.60 -14.74 11.61
C HIS A 477 -4.65 -14.00 12.55
N GLN A 478 -4.78 -12.67 12.64
CA GLN A 478 -4.02 -11.82 13.57
C GLN A 478 -4.96 -11.26 14.63
N SER A 479 -4.47 -11.11 15.87
CA SER A 479 -5.25 -10.37 16.87
C SER A 479 -5.43 -8.91 16.47
N TRP A 480 -6.45 -8.25 17.01
CA TRP A 480 -6.75 -6.83 16.73
C TRP A 480 -5.52 -5.91 16.92
N HIS A 481 -4.67 -6.15 17.93
CA HIS A 481 -3.44 -5.38 18.14
C HIS A 481 -2.29 -5.78 17.20
N GLN A 482 -2.17 -7.06 16.85
CA GLN A 482 -1.14 -7.54 15.93
C GLN A 482 -1.39 -7.10 14.49
N PHE A 483 -2.64 -6.80 14.13
CA PHE A 483 -2.98 -6.31 12.79
C PHE A 483 -2.58 -4.84 12.56
N ILE A 484 -2.46 -4.02 13.62
CA ILE A 484 -2.17 -2.58 13.52
C ILE A 484 -1.01 -2.26 12.56
N PRO A 485 0.18 -2.89 12.63
CA PRO A 485 1.30 -2.58 11.73
C PRO A 485 1.04 -2.90 10.24
N TYR A 486 0.06 -3.74 9.90
CA TYR A 486 -0.31 -3.98 8.50
C TYR A 486 -0.98 -2.75 7.90
N THR A 487 -1.71 -1.98 8.71
CA THR A 487 -2.41 -0.77 8.28
C THR A 487 -1.46 0.37 7.88
N ASP A 488 -0.29 0.47 8.54
CA ASP A 488 0.81 1.38 8.17
C ASP A 488 1.35 1.14 6.75
N ARG A 489 1.18 -0.09 6.24
CA ARG A 489 1.85 -0.58 5.04
C ARG A 489 0.94 -0.60 3.82
N LEU A 490 -0.35 -0.29 3.96
CA LEU A 490 -1.31 -0.20 2.85
C LEU A 490 -0.91 0.94 1.93
N ASP A 491 -1.14 2.18 2.36
CA ASP A 491 -0.40 3.33 1.86
C ASP A 491 0.82 3.56 2.75
N TYR A 492 1.96 3.03 2.30
CA TYR A 492 3.23 3.12 3.02
C TYR A 492 3.78 4.56 3.16
N LEU A 493 3.11 5.57 2.61
CA LEU A 493 3.44 6.98 2.75
C LEU A 493 2.56 7.70 3.77
N SER A 494 1.44 7.09 4.17
CA SER A 494 0.42 7.67 5.05
C SER A 494 0.24 6.85 6.34
N GLY A 495 1.33 6.30 6.89
CA GLY A 495 1.30 5.29 7.96
C GLY A 495 0.31 5.58 9.08
N ALA A 496 0.56 6.64 9.87
CA ALA A 496 -0.31 6.96 11.01
C ALA A 496 -1.74 7.36 10.60
N ALA A 497 -1.91 7.98 9.43
CA ALA A 497 -3.24 8.36 8.93
C ALA A 497 -4.09 7.11 8.62
N ASN A 498 -3.50 6.07 8.02
CA ASN A 498 -4.20 4.81 7.75
C ASN A 498 -4.54 4.05 9.03
N ASN A 499 -3.62 4.04 10.00
CA ASN A 499 -3.85 3.40 11.30
C ASN A 499 -5.05 4.02 11.99
N LEU A 500 -5.18 5.35 11.91
CA LEU A 500 -6.27 6.07 12.54
C LEU A 500 -7.64 5.57 12.05
N THR A 501 -7.80 5.33 10.75
CA THR A 501 -9.06 4.80 10.20
C THR A 501 -9.43 3.45 10.78
N TYR A 502 -8.46 2.51 10.78
CA TYR A 502 -8.67 1.18 11.36
C TYR A 502 -9.06 1.26 12.84
N LEU A 503 -8.31 2.06 13.59
CA LEU A 503 -8.55 2.23 15.03
C LEU A 503 -9.92 2.83 15.31
N LEU A 504 -10.37 3.82 14.53
CA LEU A 504 -11.71 4.38 14.69
C LEU A 504 -12.82 3.34 14.44
N ALA A 505 -12.65 2.44 13.46
CA ALA A 505 -13.61 1.37 13.22
C ALA A 505 -13.69 0.40 14.41
N VAL A 506 -12.54 0.01 14.97
CA VAL A 506 -12.47 -0.88 16.13
C VAL A 506 -12.93 -0.19 17.42
N GLU A 507 -12.58 1.08 17.62
CA GLU A 507 -13.00 1.89 18.78
C GLU A 507 -14.51 2.11 18.80
N LYS A 508 -15.16 2.29 17.63
CA LYS A 508 -16.62 2.29 17.51
C LYS A 508 -17.25 0.97 17.95
N LEU A 509 -16.70 -0.18 17.53
CA LEU A 509 -17.16 -1.50 18.01
C LEU A 509 -17.03 -1.64 19.53
N CYS A 510 -15.91 -1.18 20.10
CA CYS A 510 -15.64 -1.33 21.52
C CYS A 510 -16.36 -0.28 22.40
N GLY A 511 -16.81 0.83 21.82
CA GLY A 511 -17.37 1.96 22.59
C GLY A 511 -16.34 2.68 23.45
N VAL A 512 -15.07 2.71 23.02
CA VAL A 512 -13.97 3.30 23.81
C VAL A 512 -13.81 4.78 23.49
N ALA A 513 -13.85 5.62 24.53
CA ALA A 513 -13.56 7.05 24.41
C ALA A 513 -12.05 7.32 24.55
N VAL A 514 -11.45 7.86 23.50
CA VAL A 514 -10.01 8.20 23.47
C VAL A 514 -9.76 9.55 24.15
N PRO A 515 -8.76 9.69 25.03
CA PRO A 515 -8.46 10.97 25.69
C PRO A 515 -8.10 12.11 24.72
N GLN A 516 -8.41 13.36 25.09
CA GLN A 516 -8.14 14.55 24.27
C GLN A 516 -6.66 14.70 23.87
N ARG A 517 -5.72 14.41 24.79
CA ARG A 517 -4.29 14.44 24.48
C ARG A 517 -3.93 13.45 23.36
N ALA A 518 -4.44 12.22 23.44
CA ALA A 518 -4.21 11.21 22.42
C ALA A 518 -4.85 11.58 21.07
N GLN A 519 -6.05 12.19 21.09
CA GLN A 519 -6.71 12.71 19.89
C GLN A 519 -5.86 13.80 19.21
N CYS A 520 -5.33 14.77 19.97
CA CYS A 520 -4.47 15.82 19.44
C CYS A 520 -3.18 15.26 18.80
N VAL A 521 -2.52 14.29 19.46
CA VAL A 521 -1.34 13.62 18.88
C VAL A 521 -1.68 12.84 17.62
N ARG A 522 -2.83 12.15 17.57
CA ARG A 522 -3.31 11.45 16.37
C ARG A 522 -3.47 12.41 15.18
N VAL A 523 -4.09 13.57 15.41
CA VAL A 523 -4.24 14.63 14.38
C VAL A 523 -2.87 15.14 13.93
N MET A 524 -1.99 15.50 14.87
CA MET A 524 -0.65 15.99 14.56
C MET A 524 0.15 15.01 13.69
N LEU A 525 0.18 13.73 14.07
CA LEU A 525 0.88 12.70 13.30
C LEU A 525 0.22 12.46 11.94
N ALA A 526 -1.11 12.40 11.87
CA ALA A 526 -1.82 12.23 10.60
C ALA A 526 -1.51 13.38 9.61
N GLU A 527 -1.45 14.63 10.08
CA GLU A 527 -1.12 15.79 9.24
C GLU A 527 0.38 15.84 8.86
N PHE A 528 1.30 15.36 9.70
CA PHE A 528 2.70 15.15 9.29
C PHE A 528 2.82 14.11 8.16
N TYR A 529 2.08 13.01 8.26
CA TYR A 529 2.01 12.01 7.19
C TYR A 529 1.33 12.55 5.93
N ARG A 530 0.36 13.46 6.06
CA ARG A 530 -0.20 14.20 4.91
C ARG A 530 0.84 15.05 4.20
N LEU A 531 1.65 15.79 4.94
CA LEU A 531 2.77 16.56 4.37
C LEU A 531 3.81 15.65 3.72
N SER A 532 4.22 14.57 4.38
CA SER A 532 5.18 13.59 3.84
C SER A 532 4.70 12.98 2.52
N ASN A 533 3.42 12.63 2.43
CA ASN A 533 2.80 12.09 1.22
C ASN A 533 2.81 13.13 0.09
N HIS A 534 2.27 14.34 0.32
CA HIS A 534 2.24 15.39 -0.70
C HIS A 534 3.63 15.83 -1.17
N LEU A 535 4.65 15.82 -0.30
CA LEU A 535 6.03 16.12 -0.69
C LEU A 535 6.62 15.07 -1.65
N LEU A 536 6.38 13.79 -1.37
CA LEU A 536 6.83 12.74 -2.28
C LEU A 536 6.08 12.80 -3.60
N TRP A 537 4.75 12.88 -3.55
CA TRP A 537 3.90 13.05 -4.73
C TRP A 537 4.34 14.23 -5.60
N LEU A 538 4.61 15.39 -4.98
CA LEU A 538 5.08 16.57 -5.69
C LEU A 538 6.44 16.32 -6.37
N GLY A 539 7.36 15.65 -5.69
CA GLY A 539 8.66 15.29 -6.26
C GLY A 539 8.50 14.40 -7.49
N THR A 540 7.78 13.29 -7.34
CA THR A 540 7.62 12.28 -8.39
C THR A 540 6.81 12.79 -9.58
N MET A 541 5.73 13.53 -9.34
CA MET A 541 4.90 14.12 -10.39
C MET A 541 5.69 15.06 -11.29
N VAL A 542 6.52 15.93 -10.72
CA VAL A 542 7.28 16.91 -11.52
C VAL A 542 8.49 16.26 -12.19
N GLN A 543 9.03 15.20 -11.59
CA GLN A 543 10.03 14.36 -12.24
C GLN A 543 9.50 13.69 -13.50
N ASP A 544 8.28 13.17 -13.47
CA ASP A 544 7.59 12.60 -14.63
C ASP A 544 7.35 13.63 -15.74
N LEU A 545 7.16 14.90 -15.38
CA LEU A 545 7.11 16.00 -16.35
C LEU A 545 8.48 16.40 -16.90
N GLY A 546 9.57 15.84 -16.34
CA GLY A 546 10.95 16.02 -16.79
C GLY A 546 11.83 16.91 -15.90
N MET A 547 11.37 17.38 -14.74
CA MET A 547 12.21 18.18 -13.84
C MET A 547 12.71 17.35 -12.65
N ILE A 548 14.01 17.06 -12.61
CA ILE A 548 14.62 16.26 -11.53
C ILE A 548 14.95 17.08 -10.27
N THR A 549 15.28 18.37 -10.41
CA THR A 549 15.73 19.21 -9.28
C THR A 549 14.73 19.30 -8.11
N PRO A 550 13.41 19.47 -8.34
CA PRO A 550 12.43 19.51 -7.25
C PRO A 550 12.43 18.28 -6.34
N VAL A 551 12.75 17.09 -6.87
CA VAL A 551 12.81 15.84 -6.11
C VAL A 551 13.77 15.96 -4.93
N PHE A 552 14.98 16.47 -5.18
CA PHE A 552 15.99 16.62 -4.13
C PHE A 552 15.57 17.62 -3.06
N HIS A 553 14.79 18.63 -3.44
CA HIS A 553 14.25 19.58 -2.49
C HIS A 553 13.15 18.95 -1.65
N THR A 554 12.12 18.36 -2.25
CA THR A 554 11.01 17.77 -1.48
C THR A 554 11.47 16.63 -0.57
N PHE A 555 12.46 15.85 -0.99
CA PHE A 555 13.08 14.82 -0.15
C PHE A 555 13.77 15.40 1.08
N ARG A 556 14.36 16.61 0.99
CA ARG A 556 14.98 17.26 2.16
C ARG A 556 13.97 17.54 3.27
N GLU A 557 12.84 18.20 2.96
CA GLU A 557 11.81 18.44 3.98
C GLU A 557 11.14 17.14 4.42
N ARG A 558 11.03 16.16 3.52
CA ARG A 558 10.51 14.85 3.89
C ARG A 558 11.42 14.14 4.89
N GLU A 559 12.74 14.16 4.71
CA GLU A 559 13.68 13.60 5.70
C GLU A 559 13.53 14.30 7.07
N GLN A 560 13.33 15.62 7.10
CA GLN A 560 13.06 16.34 8.37
C GLN A 560 11.80 15.82 9.07
N ILE A 561 10.73 15.53 8.32
CA ILE A 561 9.53 14.92 8.88
C ILE A 561 9.84 13.51 9.40
N LEU A 562 10.59 12.70 8.65
CA LEU A 562 10.95 11.35 9.08
C LEU A 562 11.85 11.34 10.32
N ASP A 563 12.75 12.31 10.49
CA ASP A 563 13.55 12.51 11.70
C ASP A 563 12.66 12.84 12.91
N ILE A 564 11.62 13.67 12.72
CA ILE A 564 10.62 13.94 13.77
C ILE A 564 9.83 12.67 14.10
N MET A 565 9.40 11.90 13.09
CA MET A 565 8.68 10.64 13.31
C MET A 565 9.55 9.62 14.05
N GLU A 566 10.84 9.51 13.70
CA GLU A 566 11.80 8.65 14.37
C GLU A 566 12.00 9.08 15.82
N ALA A 567 12.15 10.38 16.08
CA ALA A 567 12.30 10.92 17.43
C ALA A 567 11.08 10.63 18.31
N ILE A 568 9.86 10.73 17.76
CA ILE A 568 8.62 10.49 18.50
C ILE A 568 8.35 9.00 18.68
N THR A 569 8.47 8.22 17.61
CA THR A 569 7.92 6.85 17.54
C THR A 569 8.97 5.74 17.56
N GLY A 570 10.24 6.08 17.32
CA GLY A 570 11.34 5.14 17.15
C GLY A 570 11.44 4.52 15.74
N ALA A 571 10.49 4.79 14.84
CA ALA A 571 10.51 4.32 13.47
C ALA A 571 10.32 5.48 12.47
N ARG A 572 10.97 5.36 11.30
CA ARG A 572 10.92 6.39 10.25
C ARG A 572 9.61 6.35 9.45
N LEU A 573 9.30 5.22 8.80
CA LEU A 573 8.13 5.09 7.93
C LEU A 573 6.91 4.46 8.60
N HIS A 574 7.10 3.38 9.36
CA HIS A 574 6.01 2.55 9.91
C HIS A 574 6.01 2.59 11.44
N PRO A 575 5.32 3.57 12.04
CA PRO A 575 5.44 3.86 13.47
C PRO A 575 4.66 2.90 14.35
N ALA A 576 3.55 2.32 13.89
CA ALA A 576 2.60 1.53 14.70
C ALA A 576 2.36 2.14 16.10
N TRP A 577 2.33 3.48 16.16
CA TRP A 577 2.30 4.26 17.41
C TRP A 577 0.90 4.42 17.95
N LEU A 578 -0.07 4.55 17.05
CA LEU A 578 -1.48 4.63 17.40
C LEU A 578 -1.95 3.24 17.83
N ARG A 579 -2.73 3.17 18.92
CA ARG A 579 -3.25 1.91 19.48
C ARG A 579 -4.72 2.03 19.78
N ILE A 580 -5.42 0.90 19.92
CA ILE A 580 -6.84 0.87 20.30
C ILE A 580 -6.97 1.57 21.66
N GLY A 581 -7.75 2.65 21.71
CA GLY A 581 -7.99 3.45 22.91
C GLY A 581 -6.94 4.54 23.19
N GLY A 582 -5.95 4.77 22.32
CA GLY A 582 -4.98 5.85 22.52
C GLY A 582 -3.69 5.73 21.71
N LEU A 583 -2.56 5.92 22.41
CA LEU A 583 -1.20 5.83 21.88
C LEU A 583 -0.42 4.70 22.59
N ALA A 584 0.67 4.25 21.98
CA ALA A 584 1.59 3.28 22.58
C ALA A 584 2.36 3.88 23.77
N MET A 585 2.85 5.12 23.63
CA MET A 585 3.50 5.91 24.67
C MET A 585 3.17 7.40 24.48
N ASP A 586 3.50 8.22 25.47
CA ASP A 586 3.38 9.68 25.35
C ASP A 586 4.51 10.27 24.48
N LEU A 587 4.35 11.53 24.06
CA LEU A 587 5.37 12.28 23.35
C LEU A 587 6.66 12.42 24.20
N PRO A 588 7.86 12.24 23.61
CA PRO A 588 9.13 12.34 24.33
C PRO A 588 9.50 13.79 24.64
N ASP A 589 10.30 14.01 25.67
CA ASP A 589 10.77 15.35 26.03
C ASP A 589 11.50 16.04 24.86
N GLY A 590 11.17 17.31 24.60
CA GLY A 590 11.77 18.11 23.52
C GLY A 590 11.17 17.92 22.12
N TRP A 591 10.09 17.13 21.99
CA TRP A 591 9.34 16.98 20.73
C TRP A 591 8.88 18.32 20.15
N ASP A 592 8.52 19.26 21.02
CA ASP A 592 7.92 20.56 20.70
C ASP A 592 8.89 21.45 19.93
N LYS A 593 10.19 21.40 20.28
CA LYS A 593 11.23 22.15 19.57
C LYS A 593 11.37 21.66 18.13
N LEU A 594 11.41 20.35 17.92
CA LEU A 594 11.56 19.75 16.59
C LEU A 594 10.38 20.13 15.67
N VAL A 595 9.16 20.04 16.21
CA VAL A 595 7.94 20.45 15.50
C VAL A 595 7.94 21.95 15.20
N ARG A 596 8.31 22.79 16.17
CA ARG A 596 8.37 24.26 16.00
C ARG A 596 9.36 24.68 14.92
N ASP A 597 10.55 24.08 14.91
CA ASP A 597 11.59 24.37 13.93
C ASP A 597 11.10 24.06 12.51
N PHE A 598 10.40 22.94 12.33
CA PHE A 598 9.80 22.55 11.04
C PHE A 598 8.65 23.48 10.60
N VAL A 599 7.67 23.71 11.48
CA VAL A 599 6.49 24.55 11.19
C VAL A 599 6.88 25.97 10.79
N THR A 600 7.99 26.48 11.35
CA THR A 600 8.52 27.81 11.05
C THR A 600 9.15 27.89 9.65
N ILE A 601 9.90 26.87 9.23
CA ILE A 601 10.64 26.90 7.96
C ILE A 601 9.76 26.48 6.77
N PHE A 602 8.81 25.58 6.98
CA PHE A 602 8.06 24.91 5.91
C PHE A 602 7.28 25.85 4.98
N PRO A 603 6.56 26.88 5.46
CA PRO A 603 5.83 27.81 4.58
C PRO A 603 6.72 28.50 3.55
N LYS A 604 7.95 28.87 3.94
CA LYS A 604 8.94 29.48 3.05
C LYS A 604 9.40 28.50 1.95
N ARG A 605 9.50 27.20 2.29
CA ARG A 605 9.86 26.14 1.33
C ARG A 605 8.74 25.93 0.31
N VAL A 606 7.50 25.80 0.77
CA VAL A 606 6.32 25.63 -0.09
C VAL A 606 6.16 26.81 -1.05
N ALA A 607 6.34 28.05 -0.58
CA ALA A 607 6.32 29.23 -1.45
C ALA A 607 7.42 29.19 -2.54
N GLY A 608 8.60 28.65 -2.21
CA GLY A 608 9.66 28.38 -3.17
C GLY A 608 9.26 27.35 -4.23
N TYR A 609 8.61 26.25 -3.83
CA TYR A 609 8.11 25.22 -4.73
C TYR A 609 7.03 25.74 -5.68
N ARG A 610 6.07 26.50 -5.17
CA ARG A 610 5.01 27.12 -5.99
C ARG A 610 5.62 28.07 -7.04
N ARG A 611 6.67 28.84 -6.69
CA ARG A 611 7.37 29.71 -7.65
C ARG A 611 8.14 28.92 -8.72
N MET A 612 8.86 27.87 -8.31
CA MET A 612 9.69 27.07 -9.21
C MET A 612 8.86 26.22 -10.18
N ILE A 613 7.74 25.66 -9.70
CA ILE A 613 6.97 24.65 -10.42
C ILE A 613 5.73 25.28 -11.06
N THR A 614 4.80 25.82 -10.26
CA THR A 614 3.57 26.44 -10.78
C THR A 614 3.85 27.72 -11.55
N GLY A 615 4.93 28.44 -11.23
CA GLY A 615 5.40 29.59 -11.99
C GLY A 615 6.02 29.25 -13.35
N ASN A 616 6.37 27.99 -13.60
CA ASN A 616 7.04 27.57 -14.83
C ASN A 616 6.01 27.40 -15.98
N PRO A 617 6.18 28.11 -17.11
CA PRO A 617 5.25 28.00 -18.24
C PRO A 617 5.22 26.59 -18.86
N ILE A 618 6.33 25.84 -18.83
CA ILE A 618 6.41 24.47 -19.38
C ILE A 618 5.53 23.53 -18.55
N VAL A 619 5.65 23.58 -17.23
CA VAL A 619 4.83 22.75 -16.33
C VAL A 619 3.36 23.07 -16.53
N ARG A 620 3.00 24.37 -16.54
CA ARG A 620 1.61 24.80 -16.75
C ARG A 620 1.05 24.30 -18.08
N ALA A 621 1.84 24.34 -19.17
CA ALA A 621 1.42 23.84 -20.47
C ALA A 621 1.14 22.33 -20.46
N ARG A 622 1.83 21.57 -19.61
CA ARG A 622 1.68 20.10 -19.51
C ARG A 622 0.56 19.63 -18.58
N VAL A 623 0.04 20.50 -17.70
CA VAL A 623 -1.00 20.10 -16.72
C VAL A 623 -2.32 20.86 -16.87
N LYS A 624 -2.33 22.02 -17.52
CA LYS A 624 -3.55 22.82 -17.69
C LYS A 624 -4.42 22.22 -18.79
N GLY A 625 -5.67 21.90 -18.44
CA GLY A 625 -6.66 21.31 -19.36
C GLY A 625 -6.44 19.83 -19.67
N ILE A 626 -5.50 19.16 -19.00
CA ILE A 626 -5.17 17.75 -19.24
C ILE A 626 -5.86 16.86 -18.18
N GLY A 627 -6.47 15.77 -18.61
CA GLY A 627 -7.10 14.80 -17.69
C GLY A 627 -8.29 15.38 -16.94
N ARG A 628 -9.19 16.05 -17.68
CA ARG A 628 -10.35 16.73 -17.10
C ARG A 628 -11.41 15.70 -16.69
N LEU A 629 -11.90 15.84 -15.47
CA LEU A 629 -13.00 15.03 -14.94
C LEU A 629 -14.13 15.93 -14.43
N SER A 630 -15.38 15.60 -14.80
CA SER A 630 -16.56 16.30 -14.29
C SER A 630 -16.90 15.82 -12.87
N LEU A 631 -17.60 16.68 -12.10
CA LEU A 631 -18.05 16.33 -10.75
C LEU A 631 -18.98 15.11 -10.75
N GLU A 632 -19.92 15.06 -11.70
CA GLU A 632 -20.86 13.94 -11.86
C GLU A 632 -20.12 12.60 -12.08
N ASN A 633 -19.18 12.56 -13.04
CA ASN A 633 -18.40 11.36 -13.31
C ASN A 633 -17.52 10.98 -12.12
N ALA A 634 -16.93 11.96 -11.43
CA ALA A 634 -16.13 11.71 -10.23
C ALA A 634 -16.96 11.07 -9.11
N VAL A 635 -18.20 11.53 -8.91
CA VAL A 635 -19.14 10.97 -7.93
C VAL A 635 -19.55 9.55 -8.32
N ASP A 636 -19.99 9.33 -9.56
CA ASP A 636 -20.45 8.01 -10.03
C ASP A 636 -19.34 6.95 -10.02
N HIS A 637 -18.08 7.37 -10.18
CA HIS A 637 -16.90 6.50 -10.12
C HIS A 637 -16.29 6.36 -8.72
N GLY A 638 -16.92 6.87 -7.66
CA GLY A 638 -16.44 6.65 -6.29
C GLY A 638 -15.21 7.47 -5.90
N ILE A 639 -14.83 8.48 -6.69
CA ILE A 639 -13.64 9.31 -6.44
C ILE A 639 -13.86 10.16 -5.19
N SER A 640 -12.80 10.35 -4.41
CA SER A 640 -12.79 11.06 -3.13
C SER A 640 -11.54 11.94 -3.00
N GLY A 641 -11.46 12.71 -1.90
CA GLY A 641 -10.25 13.46 -1.58
C GLY A 641 -9.95 14.66 -2.48
N ALA A 642 -8.66 14.94 -2.62
CA ALA A 642 -8.16 16.03 -3.44
C ALA A 642 -8.61 15.92 -4.91
N ASN A 643 -8.78 14.69 -5.42
CA ASN A 643 -9.27 14.45 -6.77
C ASN A 643 -10.73 14.89 -6.94
N LEU A 644 -11.59 14.67 -5.94
CA LEU A 644 -12.98 15.14 -5.95
C LEU A 644 -13.08 16.66 -5.70
N ARG A 645 -12.24 17.21 -4.80
CA ARG A 645 -12.16 18.66 -4.53
C ARG A 645 -11.65 19.47 -5.72
N ALA A 646 -10.86 18.86 -6.60
CA ALA A 646 -10.41 19.46 -7.86
C ALA A 646 -11.53 19.61 -8.90
N CYS A 647 -12.67 18.95 -8.71
CA CYS A 647 -13.86 19.01 -9.57
C CYS A 647 -14.96 19.94 -9.02
N GLY A 648 -14.71 20.68 -7.95
CA GLY A 648 -15.62 21.67 -7.37
C GLY A 648 -16.36 21.21 -6.11
N SER A 649 -16.10 19.99 -5.62
CA SER A 649 -16.72 19.49 -4.39
C SER A 649 -16.11 20.12 -3.15
N THR A 650 -16.95 20.53 -2.19
CA THR A 650 -16.53 21.03 -0.87
C THR A 650 -16.41 19.93 0.17
N ARG A 651 -16.52 18.65 -0.22
CA ARG A 651 -16.51 17.52 0.70
C ARG A 651 -15.10 17.23 1.24
N ASP A 652 -14.99 17.23 2.56
CA ASP A 652 -13.82 16.79 3.33
C ASP A 652 -14.31 16.22 4.67
N LEU A 653 -14.01 14.95 4.95
CA LEU A 653 -14.53 14.27 6.14
C LEU A 653 -14.10 14.96 7.45
N ARG A 654 -12.96 15.67 7.47
CA ARG A 654 -12.49 16.38 8.67
C ARG A 654 -13.41 17.53 9.09
N LYS A 655 -14.26 18.04 8.18
CA LYS A 655 -15.25 19.08 8.48
C LYS A 655 -16.68 18.56 8.46
N VAL A 656 -17.05 17.70 7.49
CA VAL A 656 -18.44 17.24 7.35
C VAL A 656 -18.82 16.16 8.35
N ALA A 657 -17.88 15.29 8.71
CA ALA A 657 -18.07 14.18 9.66
C ALA A 657 -16.81 14.08 10.55
N PRO A 658 -16.54 15.09 11.40
CA PRO A 658 -15.28 15.23 12.11
C PRO A 658 -15.02 14.05 13.04
N TYR A 659 -13.73 13.73 13.21
CA TYR A 659 -13.24 12.64 14.04
C TYR A 659 -11.99 13.10 14.80
N SER A 660 -11.65 12.44 15.92
CA SER A 660 -10.44 12.71 16.70
C SER A 660 -10.18 14.20 17.03
N GLY A 661 -11.23 15.01 17.18
CA GLY A 661 -11.12 16.43 17.53
C GLY A 661 -10.85 17.37 16.36
N TYR A 662 -10.94 16.94 15.09
CA TYR A 662 -10.71 17.82 13.92
C TYR A 662 -11.59 19.08 13.92
N GLU A 663 -12.77 19.03 14.54
CA GLU A 663 -13.70 20.16 14.68
C GLU A 663 -13.15 21.33 15.52
N GLN A 664 -12.10 21.10 16.31
CA GLN A 664 -11.48 22.11 17.17
C GLN A 664 -10.41 22.95 16.44
N TYR A 665 -10.00 22.54 15.23
CA TYR A 665 -8.95 23.21 14.47
C TYR A 665 -9.52 24.11 13.37
N ASP A 666 -8.89 25.27 13.22
CA ASP A 666 -9.23 26.25 12.19
C ASP A 666 -8.38 26.04 10.93
N PHE A 667 -9.04 25.67 9.84
CA PHE A 667 -8.44 25.42 8.52
C PHE A 667 -9.51 25.48 7.43
N ASP A 668 -9.05 25.79 6.22
CA ASP A 668 -9.90 25.93 5.03
C ASP A 668 -9.84 24.65 4.16
N ILE A 669 -10.94 24.33 3.47
CA ILE A 669 -10.97 23.23 2.50
C ILE A 669 -10.62 23.79 1.11
N PRO A 670 -9.49 23.40 0.50
CA PRO A 670 -9.13 23.89 -0.83
C PRO A 670 -9.95 23.18 -1.92
N THR A 671 -10.61 23.96 -2.77
CA THR A 671 -11.40 23.45 -3.91
C THR A 671 -11.05 24.19 -5.20
N ARG A 672 -11.30 23.54 -6.34
CA ARG A 672 -11.13 24.09 -7.69
C ARG A 672 -12.19 23.50 -8.62
N ASP A 673 -12.55 24.20 -9.70
CA ASP A 673 -13.60 23.76 -10.63
C ASP A 673 -13.06 23.19 -11.96
N GLY A 674 -11.73 23.12 -12.10
CA GLY A 674 -11.08 22.73 -13.35
C GLY A 674 -11.25 21.25 -13.70
N GLY A 675 -11.19 20.39 -12.69
CA GLY A 675 -11.19 18.93 -12.85
C GLY A 675 -9.94 18.37 -13.54
N ASP A 676 -8.96 19.20 -13.87
CA ASP A 676 -7.74 18.87 -14.61
C ASP A 676 -6.53 18.63 -13.69
N CYS A 677 -5.40 18.25 -14.28
CA CYS A 677 -4.16 18.02 -13.53
C CYS A 677 -3.72 19.28 -12.76
N LEU A 678 -3.93 20.47 -13.32
CA LEU A 678 -3.60 21.75 -12.65
C LEU A 678 -4.45 21.97 -11.40
N ALA A 679 -5.77 21.75 -11.48
CA ALA A 679 -6.67 21.87 -10.33
C ALA A 679 -6.27 20.92 -9.20
N ARG A 680 -5.97 19.66 -9.52
CA ARG A 680 -5.43 18.66 -8.58
C ARG A 680 -4.10 19.11 -7.97
N PHE A 681 -3.26 19.77 -8.75
CA PHE A 681 -1.99 20.31 -8.30
C PHE A 681 -2.17 21.42 -7.28
N GLU A 682 -3.02 22.40 -7.59
CA GLU A 682 -3.28 23.54 -6.73
C GLU A 682 -3.96 23.17 -5.41
N VAL A 683 -4.88 22.20 -5.43
CA VAL A 683 -5.53 21.67 -4.23
C VAL A 683 -4.50 21.10 -3.27
N ARG A 684 -3.64 20.17 -3.71
CA ARG A 684 -2.60 19.55 -2.85
C ARG A 684 -1.57 20.56 -2.33
N PHE A 685 -1.23 21.57 -3.14
CA PHE A 685 -0.38 22.67 -2.67
C PHE A 685 -0.99 23.43 -1.51
N GLU A 686 -2.29 23.70 -1.58
CA GLU A 686 -3.00 24.39 -0.53
C GLU A 686 -3.23 23.49 0.69
N GLU A 687 -3.48 22.19 0.49
CA GLU A 687 -3.52 21.22 1.59
C GLU A 687 -2.21 21.20 2.39
N MET A 688 -1.04 21.32 1.75
CA MET A 688 0.23 21.45 2.48
C MET A 688 0.28 22.68 3.39
N VAL A 689 -0.30 23.81 2.96
CA VAL A 689 -0.38 25.03 3.77
C VAL A 689 -1.32 24.82 4.96
N GLN A 690 -2.50 24.25 4.72
CA GLN A 690 -3.50 24.00 5.76
C GLN A 690 -3.05 22.93 6.76
N SER A 691 -2.37 21.88 6.32
CA SER A 691 -1.80 20.85 7.22
C SER A 691 -0.76 21.46 8.17
N ASN A 692 0.12 22.32 7.66
CA ASN A 692 1.08 23.04 8.50
C ASN A 692 0.39 23.96 9.53
N ARG A 693 -0.74 24.59 9.15
CA ARG A 693 -1.56 25.40 10.07
C ARG A 693 -2.20 24.55 11.17
N ILE A 694 -2.66 23.33 10.86
CA ILE A 694 -3.21 22.39 11.86
C ILE A 694 -2.10 21.94 12.82
N ILE A 695 -0.92 21.58 12.31
CA ILE A 695 0.23 21.16 13.13
C ILE A 695 0.67 22.31 14.06
N ALA A 696 0.69 23.55 13.57
CA ALA A 696 0.98 24.73 14.39
C ALA A 696 0.00 24.87 15.57
N GLN A 697 -1.31 24.69 15.32
CA GLN A 697 -2.34 24.72 16.36
C GLN A 697 -2.19 23.56 17.35
N CYS A 698 -1.86 22.35 16.89
CA CYS A 698 -1.57 21.21 17.77
C CYS A 698 -0.41 21.52 18.72
N LEU A 699 0.65 22.17 18.21
CA LEU A 699 1.81 22.57 19.01
C LEU A 699 1.45 23.62 20.08
N GLU A 700 0.57 24.57 19.76
CA GLU A 700 0.17 25.62 20.69
C GLU A 700 -0.79 25.12 21.78
N TRP A 701 -1.70 24.20 21.43
CA TRP A 701 -2.83 23.82 22.29
C TRP A 701 -2.74 22.40 22.87
N MET A 702 -1.60 21.71 22.70
CA MET A 702 -1.42 20.30 23.13
C MET A 702 -1.96 20.05 24.56
N PRO A 703 -3.08 19.30 24.71
CA PRO A 703 -3.70 19.10 26.01
C PRO A 703 -2.81 18.32 26.97
N SER A 704 -2.90 18.63 28.26
CA SER A 704 -2.37 17.75 29.32
C SER A 704 -3.32 16.58 29.58
N GLY A 705 -2.84 15.52 30.24
CA GLY A 705 -3.66 14.37 30.64
C GLY A 705 -3.10 13.03 30.15
N ARG A 706 -3.91 11.97 30.26
CA ARG A 706 -3.51 10.62 29.82
C ARG A 706 -3.44 10.52 28.30
N PHE A 707 -2.51 9.71 27.81
CA PHE A 707 -2.36 9.38 26.38
C PHE A 707 -3.09 8.09 25.97
N MET A 708 -3.81 7.47 26.90
CA MET A 708 -4.57 6.23 26.69
C MET A 708 -5.83 6.20 27.54
N ALA A 709 -6.87 5.53 27.05
CA ALA A 709 -8.14 5.36 27.74
C ALA A 709 -7.98 4.53 29.03
N ASP A 710 -8.89 4.75 29.98
CA ASP A 710 -8.93 4.02 31.25
C ASP A 710 -9.46 2.57 31.11
N ASP A 711 -9.99 2.21 29.93
CA ASP A 711 -10.57 0.89 29.67
C ASP A 711 -9.54 -0.17 29.22
N TYR A 712 -8.87 -0.76 30.21
CA TYR A 712 -7.83 -1.79 30.04
C TYR A 712 -8.33 -3.11 29.43
N ARG A 713 -9.64 -3.29 29.21
CA ARG A 713 -10.15 -4.47 28.47
C ARG A 713 -9.67 -4.48 27.02
N TYR A 714 -9.45 -3.30 26.45
CA TYR A 714 -9.07 -3.13 25.04
C TYR A 714 -7.67 -2.55 24.86
N CYS A 715 -7.31 -1.53 25.65
CA CYS A 715 -5.99 -0.89 25.57
C CYS A 715 -4.92 -1.67 26.36
N ILE A 716 -3.66 -1.55 25.95
CA ILE A 716 -2.54 -2.13 26.70
C ILE A 716 -2.19 -1.16 27.84
N PRO A 717 -2.31 -1.57 29.13
CA PRO A 717 -2.03 -0.72 30.28
C PRO A 717 -0.60 -0.18 30.30
N ASP A 718 -0.43 1.08 30.76
CA ASP A 718 0.90 1.65 31.01
C ASP A 718 1.61 0.83 32.08
N LYS A 719 2.91 0.58 31.87
CA LYS A 719 3.73 -0.22 32.79
C LYS A 719 3.76 0.35 34.22
N ARG A 720 3.57 1.66 34.39
CA ARG A 720 3.50 2.31 35.71
C ARG A 720 2.23 1.91 36.48
N ASP A 721 1.14 1.65 35.78
CA ASP A 721 -0.12 1.23 36.38
C ASP A 721 -0.06 -0.25 36.76
N THR A 722 0.51 -1.09 35.89
CA THR A 722 0.67 -2.54 36.13
C THR A 722 1.53 -2.89 37.34
N LEU A 723 2.40 -1.97 37.76
CA LEU A 723 3.23 -2.14 38.96
C LEU A 723 2.50 -1.79 40.26
N ARG A 724 1.32 -1.15 40.18
CA ARG A 724 0.55 -0.69 41.34
C ARG A 724 -0.72 -1.50 41.58
N ASP A 725 -1.27 -2.09 40.53
CA ASP A 725 -2.60 -2.68 40.51
C ASP A 725 -2.61 -4.04 39.80
N ILE A 726 -3.22 -5.06 40.42
CA ILE A 726 -3.18 -6.44 39.90
C ILE A 726 -4.09 -6.60 38.67
N GLU A 727 -5.23 -5.91 38.63
CA GLU A 727 -6.17 -5.91 37.51
C GLU A 727 -5.50 -5.38 36.24
N SER A 728 -4.80 -4.24 36.32
CA SER A 728 -4.04 -3.70 35.19
C SER A 728 -2.92 -4.64 34.73
N LEU A 729 -2.25 -5.36 35.64
CA LEU A 729 -1.25 -6.38 35.26
C LEU A 729 -1.89 -7.57 34.53
N ILE A 730 -3.05 -8.04 34.99
CA ILE A 730 -3.82 -9.11 34.32
C ILE A 730 -4.19 -8.66 32.89
N HIS A 731 -4.72 -7.45 32.74
CA HIS A 731 -5.08 -6.91 31.43
C HIS A 731 -3.88 -6.72 30.51
N HIS A 732 -2.73 -6.26 31.03
CA HIS A 732 -1.49 -6.21 30.28
C HIS A 732 -1.06 -7.60 29.78
N PHE A 733 -1.08 -8.61 30.65
CA PHE A 733 -0.72 -9.98 30.27
C PHE A 733 -1.66 -10.53 29.18
N ILE A 734 -2.98 -10.35 29.32
CA ILE A 734 -3.97 -10.83 28.35
C ILE A 734 -3.79 -10.12 26.99
N ASN A 735 -3.74 -8.78 26.99
CA ASN A 735 -3.68 -7.99 25.76
C ASN A 735 -2.34 -8.18 25.02
N ALA A 736 -1.23 -8.40 25.74
CA ALA A 736 0.08 -8.65 25.13
C ALA A 736 0.26 -10.09 24.61
N THR A 737 -0.45 -11.07 25.17
CA THR A 737 -0.29 -12.49 24.77
C THR A 737 -1.36 -12.98 23.81
N ARG A 738 -2.63 -12.69 24.09
CA ARG A 738 -3.79 -13.17 23.30
C ARG A 738 -4.45 -12.08 22.48
N GLY A 739 -4.38 -10.83 22.95
CA GLY A 739 -5.12 -9.71 22.40
C GLY A 739 -6.52 -9.53 23.01
N PRO A 740 -7.13 -8.35 22.82
CA PRO A 740 -8.40 -7.98 23.43
C PRO A 740 -9.55 -8.71 22.75
N LYS A 741 -10.58 -9.09 23.52
CA LYS A 741 -11.84 -9.59 22.98
C LYS A 741 -12.69 -8.39 22.55
N VAL A 742 -12.99 -8.26 21.27
CA VAL A 742 -13.85 -7.20 20.73
C VAL A 742 -15.30 -7.72 20.69
N PRO A 743 -16.31 -6.92 21.07
CA PRO A 743 -17.70 -7.37 21.05
C PRO A 743 -18.17 -7.77 19.65
N ALA A 744 -19.20 -8.62 19.59
CA ALA A 744 -19.79 -9.03 18.32
C ALA A 744 -20.52 -7.85 17.66
N GLY A 745 -20.33 -7.68 16.36
CA GLY A 745 -20.90 -6.56 15.60
C GLY A 745 -20.15 -6.27 14.32
N GLU A 746 -20.64 -5.29 13.58
CA GLU A 746 -20.07 -4.81 12.33
C GLU A 746 -19.92 -3.29 12.42
N ALA A 747 -18.77 -2.77 11.98
CA ALA A 747 -18.55 -1.34 11.93
C ALA A 747 -17.73 -0.92 10.70
N TYR A 748 -18.04 0.27 10.21
CA TYR A 748 -17.30 0.98 9.20
C TYR A 748 -16.89 2.35 9.76
N ALA A 749 -15.64 2.71 9.51
CA ALA A 749 -15.18 4.06 9.70
C ALA A 749 -14.38 4.49 8.47
N ALA A 750 -14.54 5.76 8.13
CA ALA A 750 -13.78 6.41 7.08
C ALA A 750 -13.06 7.63 7.64
N THR A 751 -11.86 7.90 7.13
CA THR A 751 -11.13 9.14 7.39
C THR A 751 -10.64 9.76 6.09
N GLU A 752 -10.29 11.04 6.17
CA GLU A 752 -9.69 11.78 5.07
C GLU A 752 -8.18 11.53 5.04
N ALA A 753 -7.74 10.40 4.50
CA ALA A 753 -6.34 10.15 4.23
C ALA A 753 -5.81 11.16 3.17
N PRO A 754 -4.49 11.32 3.00
CA PRO A 754 -3.92 12.29 2.05
C PRO A 754 -4.36 12.09 0.60
N ARG A 755 -4.68 10.84 0.21
CA ARG A 755 -5.15 10.47 -1.13
C ARG A 755 -6.67 10.57 -1.29
N GLY A 756 -7.40 10.58 -0.17
CA GLY A 756 -8.86 10.67 -0.13
C GLY A 756 -9.47 9.84 0.99
N GLU A 757 -10.71 9.40 0.78
CA GLU A 757 -11.47 8.69 1.80
C GLU A 757 -10.95 7.25 1.97
N GLN A 758 -10.23 6.98 3.05
CA GLN A 758 -9.85 5.61 3.41
C GLN A 758 -10.93 5.05 4.32
N GLY A 759 -11.45 3.85 4.01
CA GLY A 759 -12.47 3.18 4.81
C GLY A 759 -12.01 1.80 5.31
N PHE A 760 -12.50 1.40 6.48
CA PHE A 760 -12.33 0.06 7.02
C PHE A 760 -13.68 -0.50 7.44
N TYR A 761 -14.09 -1.62 6.85
CA TYR A 761 -15.24 -2.41 7.27
C TYR A 761 -14.75 -3.61 8.08
N VAL A 762 -15.11 -3.66 9.37
CA VAL A 762 -14.69 -4.69 10.30
C VAL A 762 -15.90 -5.48 10.82
N VAL A 763 -15.73 -6.79 10.92
CA VAL A 763 -16.72 -7.73 11.44
C VAL A 763 -16.11 -8.51 12.59
N SER A 764 -16.82 -8.55 13.71
CA SER A 764 -16.43 -9.28 14.91
C SER A 764 -17.49 -10.30 15.31
N ASP A 765 -17.04 -11.52 15.61
CA ASP A 765 -17.85 -12.62 16.18
C ASP A 765 -17.69 -12.72 17.72
N GLY A 766 -17.27 -11.64 18.37
CA GLY A 766 -17.02 -11.67 19.82
C GLY A 766 -15.73 -12.40 20.16
N GLY A 767 -14.66 -12.20 19.38
CA GLY A 767 -13.37 -12.88 19.50
C GLY A 767 -12.19 -11.91 19.65
N ASN A 768 -10.98 -12.47 19.75
CA ASN A 768 -9.73 -11.70 19.80
C ASN A 768 -9.11 -11.41 18.42
N MET A 769 -9.74 -11.91 17.35
CA MET A 769 -9.38 -11.68 15.96
C MET A 769 -10.62 -11.19 15.20
N PRO A 770 -10.45 -10.37 14.15
CA PRO A 770 -11.56 -9.99 13.28
C PRO A 770 -12.06 -11.21 12.51
N TYR A 771 -13.37 -11.37 12.42
CA TYR A 771 -13.98 -12.37 11.55
C TYR A 771 -13.73 -12.03 10.08
N ARG A 772 -13.89 -10.75 9.74
CA ARG A 772 -13.61 -10.19 8.41
C ARG A 772 -13.14 -8.75 8.59
N LEU A 773 -12.18 -8.35 7.76
CA LEU A 773 -11.73 -6.97 7.67
C LEU A 773 -11.52 -6.63 6.19
N HIS A 774 -12.29 -5.68 5.69
CA HIS A 774 -12.24 -5.18 4.33
C HIS A 774 -11.81 -3.72 4.31
N MET A 775 -11.04 -3.34 3.31
CA MET A 775 -10.49 -1.98 3.17
C MET A 775 -11.02 -1.30 1.93
N ARG A 776 -11.55 -0.08 2.09
CA ARG A 776 -11.91 0.81 0.99
C ARG A 776 -10.76 1.77 0.74
N SER A 777 -10.12 1.63 -0.42
CA SER A 777 -8.94 2.40 -0.81
C SER A 777 -9.28 3.51 -1.81
N PRO A 778 -8.89 4.77 -1.57
CA PRO A 778 -9.21 5.88 -2.48
C PRO A 778 -8.49 5.76 -3.83
N GLY A 779 -7.31 5.11 -3.88
CA GLY A 779 -6.61 4.86 -5.12
C GLY A 779 -7.39 3.95 -6.07
N TYR A 780 -8.11 2.96 -5.54
CA TYR A 780 -8.79 1.93 -6.33
C TYR A 780 -9.82 2.54 -7.29
N ALA A 781 -10.73 3.35 -6.74
CA ALA A 781 -11.71 4.12 -7.51
C ALA A 781 -11.04 5.12 -8.49
N SER A 782 -9.94 5.76 -8.08
CA SER A 782 -9.23 6.74 -8.92
C SER A 782 -8.60 6.09 -10.16
N VAL A 783 -8.00 4.91 -10.02
CA VAL A 783 -7.36 4.17 -11.13
C VAL A 783 -8.41 3.53 -12.04
N GLN A 784 -9.52 3.03 -11.49
CA GLN A 784 -10.65 2.55 -12.29
C GLN A 784 -11.19 3.64 -13.24
N ALA A 785 -11.21 4.90 -12.79
CA ALA A 785 -11.70 6.03 -13.57
C ALA A 785 -10.69 6.59 -14.59
N LEU A 786 -9.45 6.07 -14.67
CA LEU A 786 -8.41 6.55 -15.59
C LEU A 786 -8.83 6.64 -17.07
N PRO A 787 -9.60 5.68 -17.63
CA PRO A 787 -10.01 5.76 -19.03
C PRO A 787 -10.74 7.06 -19.36
N LEU A 788 -11.59 7.56 -18.44
CA LEU A 788 -12.36 8.80 -18.62
C LEU A 788 -11.48 10.04 -18.74
N MET A 789 -10.29 10.01 -18.14
CA MET A 789 -9.35 11.13 -18.14
C MET A 789 -8.33 11.03 -19.26
N THR A 790 -8.19 9.86 -19.90
CA THR A 790 -7.05 9.56 -20.78
C THR A 790 -7.45 9.47 -22.26
N ILE A 791 -8.66 9.02 -22.57
CA ILE A 791 -9.11 8.89 -23.96
C ILE A 791 -9.11 10.26 -24.65
N GLY A 792 -8.54 10.32 -25.86
CA GLY A 792 -8.35 11.54 -26.65
C GLY A 792 -7.09 12.35 -26.31
N HIS A 793 -6.29 11.91 -25.35
CA HIS A 793 -5.01 12.52 -25.01
C HIS A 793 -3.81 11.76 -25.61
N THR A 794 -2.63 12.36 -25.55
CA THR A 794 -1.38 11.74 -26.01
C THR A 794 -0.75 10.85 -24.94
N ILE A 795 0.19 9.99 -25.33
CA ILE A 795 1.01 9.19 -24.38
C ILE A 795 1.74 10.09 -23.37
N ALA A 796 2.23 11.26 -23.81
CA ALA A 796 2.93 12.18 -22.92
C ALA A 796 1.98 12.79 -21.88
N ASP A 797 0.74 13.07 -22.26
CA ASP A 797 -0.28 13.60 -21.34
C ASP A 797 -0.75 12.51 -20.36
N PHE A 798 -0.82 11.25 -20.79
CA PHE A 798 -1.14 10.12 -19.92
C PHE A 798 -0.23 10.04 -18.69
N ILE A 799 1.08 10.26 -18.87
CA ILE A 799 2.03 10.30 -17.75
C ILE A 799 1.66 11.40 -16.73
N ALA A 800 1.27 12.59 -17.20
CA ALA A 800 0.83 13.68 -16.32
C ALA A 800 -0.49 13.35 -15.62
N ILE A 801 -1.42 12.70 -16.32
CA ILE A 801 -2.71 12.27 -15.76
C ILE A 801 -2.48 11.28 -14.62
N MET A 802 -1.70 10.22 -14.86
CA MET A 802 -1.37 9.22 -13.84
C MET A 802 -0.73 9.86 -12.61
N GLY A 803 0.32 10.67 -12.80
CA GLY A 803 1.01 11.33 -11.70
C GLY A 803 0.10 12.27 -10.91
N SER A 804 -0.86 12.92 -11.56
CA SER A 804 -1.77 13.88 -10.91
C SER A 804 -2.80 13.23 -9.97
N LEU A 805 -3.14 11.95 -10.16
CA LEU A 805 -4.14 11.23 -9.35
C LEU A 805 -3.61 10.82 -7.99
N ASP A 806 -2.29 10.69 -7.86
CA ASP A 806 -1.64 10.24 -6.64
C ASP A 806 -2.22 8.90 -6.15
N TYR A 807 -1.99 7.83 -6.92
CA TYR A 807 -2.25 6.46 -6.47
C TYR A 807 -0.95 5.79 -6.01
N ILE A 808 -1.09 4.71 -5.24
CA ILE A 808 0.03 3.88 -4.81
C ILE A 808 -0.39 2.41 -4.97
N ALA A 809 0.39 1.62 -5.71
CA ALA A 809 0.00 0.25 -6.07
C ALA A 809 -0.48 -0.63 -4.88
N PRO A 810 0.17 -0.62 -3.69
CA PRO A 810 -0.29 -1.42 -2.56
C PRO A 810 -1.62 -0.97 -1.93
N ASP A 811 -2.06 0.28 -2.14
CA ASP A 811 -3.40 0.73 -1.73
C ASP A 811 -4.47 0.14 -2.66
N LEU A 812 -4.16 0.01 -3.96
CA LEU A 812 -5.05 -0.61 -4.96
C LEU A 812 -5.24 -2.11 -4.67
N ASP A 813 -4.13 -2.83 -4.48
CA ASP A 813 -4.13 -4.28 -4.52
C ASP A 813 -4.36 -4.94 -3.15
N ARG A 814 -4.20 -4.19 -2.05
CA ARG A 814 -4.34 -4.68 -0.66
C ARG A 814 -3.44 -5.91 -0.39
#